data_AF-A0A954J876-F1
#
_entry.id   AF-A0A954J876-F1
#
_cell.length_a   1.000
_cell.length_b   1.000
_cell.length_c   1.000
_cell.angle_alpha   90.00
_cell.angle_beta   90.00
_cell.angle_gamma   90.00
#
_symmetry.space_group_name_H-M   'P 1'
#
loop_
_entity.id
_entity.type
_entity.pdbx_description
1 polymer ?
#
loop_
_entity_poly.entity_id
_entity_poly.type
_entity_poly.pdbx_seq_one_letter_code
_entity_poly.pdbx_strand_id
1 'polypeptide(L)'
;MQVKCPQCGAVLNAPATAVGRRVKCPSCQTGFDLTEELFSPKPINMEIVETATAAPASLPEAAASFHFTSEESRAIPVRRRKRRGSGGTMLVGILLLALAGGGVAAWYSRQAPPETNNGPRILALEPRVLQELKPFRLRASVGGAGAAPHFELEHGPEGLILNAQTGELEWTPTEAQGPGEYEIVVVARLESGGDVHTRVLLPVTVEEVASLPRFEPPAAVTSYPEKPVTLQVRAADPDVPASEIVYSLVETPENLQAAINSQTGELTVTPGESLADSELVLMVRASKQTDAALAETLAVRIRVQAPELPIDRLVERLEAGGYLTEAADIPELTFEGQPYVLLLGDEQVHAFGYASEQAARQAGDEFSSQTLRQSEIASVLAATIRYYRHEEFLLVYAGETSELIARLDRALGTPFQRTEYQPPPPVEERDALTELLVSLYREHDPKTKAPKLFSPNQFAPLRQGFAARFEQAHEPALRSAFGEEYDDMRAWLNERPQFKETLFLAFDPRHDDIAAGLRLFRQLKEAYPKRIDDYGNLAIATAVVWDRPRNVYDYGNHQKRVGGIMPENRLEGLENFAYLVETEAVMQGRIRYVPWEFLVHVVNHRTPVQERQWSLSAMLPRRVMFGKCYSDVPYDTQMLETSSRVCRLGGKPYTLPNLLAFGGVCAMQADYAARVGKSLGVPSEYVGGAASSGDLHAWVMWVELTSVTPNSVSFSLESHGRYSGDNYYVGTLKDPHTGQTITDRDLERRLHAVGINTLGKRQAELLMQGYPELASSLRFQTEDRLGYLSQVIRLAPWNEAAWLEVARLAEEKGTDKKSRAEMVNIMNLLFKTFAPFPDYTLRVFPEFINFEPDLAERAKYYYRLLDVYSSANRPDLAFQGLYKLSDLLVELDRKPEALRALSAAARKYANEGQYVPKMLGRIESLCDTPETQSALVAFYAEFLPLIPEKRGSRPSKYCMDMYERGIQIFLNNSASSNALFYQQKLALLQAQSSG
;
A
#
# COMPACT_ATOMS: atom_id res chain seq x y z
N MET A 1 -19.74 24.41 -45.40
CA MET A 1 -19.96 23.18 -46.19
C MET A 1 -19.70 23.49 -47.66
N GLN A 2 -19.40 22.48 -48.48
CA GLN A 2 -19.19 22.62 -49.92
C GLN A 2 -20.46 22.27 -50.68
N VAL A 3 -20.79 23.07 -51.70
CA VAL A 3 -21.99 22.94 -52.53
C VAL A 3 -21.58 23.08 -53.99
N LYS A 4 -21.95 22.15 -54.86
CA LYS A 4 -21.76 22.33 -56.31
C LYS A 4 -22.87 23.19 -56.87
N CYS A 5 -22.53 24.25 -57.61
CA CYS A 5 -23.50 24.98 -58.40
C CYS A 5 -24.09 24.04 -59.47
N PRO A 6 -25.42 23.81 -59.49
CA PRO A 6 -26.03 22.84 -60.41
C PRO A 6 -25.85 23.22 -61.89
N GLN A 7 -25.64 24.50 -62.20
CA GLN A 7 -25.53 25.00 -63.57
C GLN A 7 -24.11 24.88 -64.17
N CYS A 8 -23.06 24.73 -63.36
CA CYS A 8 -21.67 24.76 -63.84
C CYS A 8 -20.68 23.87 -63.06
N GLY A 9 -21.13 23.12 -62.05
CA GLY A 9 -20.30 22.23 -61.24
C GLY A 9 -19.34 22.92 -60.26
N ALA A 10 -19.17 24.25 -60.34
CA ALA A 10 -18.26 25.01 -59.49
C ALA A 10 -18.59 24.83 -58.00
N VAL A 11 -17.59 24.51 -57.19
CA VAL A 11 -17.75 24.25 -55.75
C VAL A 11 -17.71 25.56 -54.97
N LEU A 12 -18.80 25.86 -54.28
CA LEU A 12 -18.99 27.05 -53.46
C LEU A 12 -18.94 26.66 -51.98
N ASN A 13 -18.34 27.53 -51.14
CA ASN A 13 -18.37 27.37 -49.69
C ASN A 13 -19.53 28.19 -49.10
N ALA A 14 -20.53 27.51 -48.54
CA ALA A 14 -21.66 28.13 -47.85
C ALA A 14 -21.70 27.70 -46.37
N PRO A 15 -22.07 28.59 -45.43
CA PRO A 15 -22.38 28.19 -44.06
C PRO A 15 -23.70 27.40 -44.02
N ALA A 16 -23.85 26.49 -43.04
CA ALA A 16 -25.07 25.70 -42.89
C ALA A 16 -26.32 26.59 -42.65
N THR A 17 -26.15 27.79 -42.11
CA THR A 17 -27.21 28.80 -41.92
C THR A 17 -27.70 29.46 -43.22
N ALA A 18 -27.13 29.11 -44.38
CA ALA A 18 -27.59 29.56 -45.70
C ALA A 18 -28.49 28.54 -46.43
N VAL A 19 -28.75 27.36 -45.85
CA VAL A 19 -29.77 26.42 -46.36
C VAL A 19 -31.13 27.14 -46.47
N GLY A 20 -31.87 26.86 -47.54
CA GLY A 20 -33.15 27.51 -47.86
C GLY A 20 -33.03 28.92 -48.44
N ARG A 21 -31.81 29.43 -48.74
CA ARG A 21 -31.61 30.75 -49.36
C ARG A 21 -31.14 30.66 -50.80
N ARG A 22 -31.56 31.63 -51.61
CA ARG A 22 -31.06 31.81 -52.98
C ARG A 22 -29.69 32.45 -52.98
N VAL A 23 -28.73 31.84 -53.68
CA VAL A 23 -27.35 32.33 -53.82
C VAL A 23 -26.94 32.43 -55.28
N LYS A 24 -26.06 33.38 -55.58
CA LYS A 24 -25.52 33.61 -56.91
C LYS A 24 -24.15 32.97 -57.03
N CYS A 25 -23.94 32.10 -58.02
CA CYS A 25 -22.64 31.47 -58.24
C CYS A 25 -21.62 32.53 -58.70
N PRO A 26 -20.47 32.73 -58.01
CA PRO A 26 -19.45 33.67 -58.48
C PRO A 26 -18.90 33.31 -59.87
N SER A 27 -18.75 32.02 -60.19
CA SER A 27 -18.15 31.55 -61.45
C SER A 27 -19.03 31.73 -62.69
N CYS A 28 -20.34 31.46 -62.62
CA CYS A 28 -21.26 31.56 -63.77
C CYS A 28 -22.38 32.60 -63.61
N GLN A 29 -22.42 33.32 -62.48
CA GLN A 29 -23.39 34.36 -62.15
C GLN A 29 -24.88 33.90 -62.13
N THR A 30 -25.18 32.61 -62.27
CA THR A 30 -26.53 32.05 -62.13
C THR A 30 -26.99 32.01 -60.67
N GLY A 31 -28.26 32.32 -60.41
CA GLY A 31 -28.86 32.29 -59.07
C GLY A 31 -29.71 31.04 -58.80
N PHE A 32 -29.30 30.22 -57.82
CA PHE A 32 -29.94 28.95 -57.46
C PHE A 32 -30.18 28.85 -55.93
N ASP A 33 -31.08 27.98 -55.51
CA ASP A 33 -31.49 27.85 -54.10
C ASP A 33 -30.69 26.74 -53.40
N LEU A 34 -30.24 27.00 -52.17
CA LEU A 34 -29.47 26.05 -51.35
C LEU A 34 -30.38 25.01 -50.68
N THR A 35 -30.66 23.90 -51.35
CA THR A 35 -31.34 22.73 -50.75
C THR A 35 -30.35 21.78 -50.07
N GLU A 36 -30.80 21.00 -49.09
CA GLU A 36 -29.95 20.02 -48.36
C GLU A 36 -29.37 18.94 -49.29
N GLU A 37 -30.02 18.67 -50.43
CA GLU A 37 -29.59 17.71 -51.45
C GLU A 37 -28.35 18.16 -52.23
N LEU A 38 -28.05 19.47 -52.29
CA LEU A 38 -26.86 20.00 -52.98
C LEU A 38 -25.56 19.87 -52.16
N PHE A 39 -25.64 19.36 -50.93
CA PHE A 39 -24.50 19.11 -50.05
C PHE A 39 -24.06 17.65 -50.16
N SER A 40 -23.14 17.36 -51.09
CA SER A 40 -22.59 16.01 -51.21
C SER A 40 -21.74 15.63 -49.98
N PRO A 41 -22.01 14.50 -49.30
CA PRO A 41 -21.03 13.92 -48.38
C PRO A 41 -19.78 13.52 -49.17
N LYS A 42 -18.60 13.91 -48.69
CA LYS A 42 -17.34 13.91 -49.47
C LYS A 42 -16.82 12.48 -49.74
N PRO A 43 -16.82 11.99 -51.00
CA PRO A 43 -16.06 10.80 -51.37
C PRO A 43 -14.61 11.24 -51.61
N ILE A 44 -13.64 10.61 -50.94
CA ILE A 44 -12.21 10.90 -51.15
C ILE A 44 -11.62 9.80 -52.03
N ASN A 45 -11.76 9.97 -53.35
CA ASN A 45 -10.89 9.30 -54.30
C ASN A 45 -9.64 10.17 -54.50
N MET A 46 -8.46 9.59 -54.29
CA MET A 46 -7.18 10.22 -54.63
C MET A 46 -6.69 9.63 -55.95
N GLU A 47 -6.55 10.46 -56.98
CA GLU A 47 -5.61 10.16 -58.06
C GLU A 47 -4.22 10.63 -57.64
N ILE A 48 -3.21 9.78 -57.85
CA ILE A 48 -1.85 10.00 -57.38
C ILE A 48 -1.07 10.76 -58.45
N VAL A 49 -0.62 11.96 -58.12
CA VAL A 49 0.46 12.67 -58.81
C VAL A 49 1.51 13.03 -57.77
N GLU A 50 2.71 12.47 -57.91
CA GLU A 50 3.75 12.53 -56.89
C GLU A 50 4.33 13.93 -56.70
N THR A 51 3.98 14.58 -55.59
CA THR A 51 4.76 15.69 -55.03
C THR A 51 4.83 15.56 -53.51
N ALA A 52 6.05 15.58 -52.96
CA ALA A 52 6.30 15.21 -51.58
C ALA A 52 5.79 16.27 -50.58
N THR A 53 4.67 15.98 -49.93
CA THR A 53 4.15 16.76 -48.80
C THR A 53 4.05 15.87 -47.56
N ALA A 54 4.80 16.21 -46.51
CA ALA A 54 4.77 15.49 -45.25
C ALA A 54 3.38 15.62 -44.59
N ALA A 55 2.75 14.48 -44.30
CA ALA A 55 1.44 14.41 -43.68
C ALA A 55 1.48 14.86 -42.19
N PRO A 56 0.36 15.38 -41.65
CA PRO A 56 0.18 15.43 -40.20
C PRO A 56 0.14 14.00 -39.64
N ALA A 57 0.54 13.81 -38.38
CA ALA A 57 0.69 12.50 -37.78
C ALA A 57 -0.66 11.80 -37.53
N SER A 58 -1.15 11.07 -38.54
CA SER A 58 -2.14 10.00 -38.34
C SER A 58 -1.53 8.91 -37.46
N LEU A 59 -2.33 8.34 -36.55
CA LEU A 59 -1.97 7.12 -35.83
C LEU A 59 -1.49 6.05 -36.83
N PRO A 60 -0.34 5.40 -36.61
CA PRO A 60 0.17 4.41 -37.56
C PRO A 60 -0.79 3.23 -37.69
N GLU A 61 -0.94 2.72 -38.91
CA GLU A 61 -1.53 1.38 -39.11
C GLU A 61 -0.75 0.34 -38.31
N ALA A 62 -1.44 -0.71 -37.87
CA ALA A 62 -0.99 -1.59 -36.80
C ALA A 62 0.34 -2.30 -37.09
N ALA A 63 1.45 -1.69 -36.66
CA ALA A 63 2.71 -2.38 -36.47
C ALA A 63 2.47 -3.59 -35.56
N ALA A 64 2.96 -4.76 -35.96
CA ALA A 64 2.62 -6.05 -35.33
C ALA A 64 2.77 -5.99 -33.81
N SER A 65 1.66 -6.20 -33.08
CA SER A 65 1.59 -5.91 -31.66
C SER A 65 2.39 -6.90 -30.84
N PHE A 66 3.61 -6.50 -30.47
CA PHE A 66 4.38 -7.17 -29.43
C PHE A 66 3.68 -6.93 -28.09
N HIS A 67 2.86 -7.90 -27.71
CA HIS A 67 2.19 -7.99 -26.41
C HIS A 67 3.11 -8.65 -25.39
N PHE A 68 3.27 -8.02 -24.23
CA PHE A 68 3.92 -8.66 -23.10
C PHE A 68 2.87 -9.46 -22.31
N THR A 69 2.42 -10.61 -22.83
CA THR A 69 1.41 -11.46 -22.16
C THR A 69 2.02 -12.74 -21.59
N SER A 70 1.81 -12.97 -20.28
CA SER A 70 1.94 -14.30 -19.68
C SER A 70 0.88 -15.25 -20.27
N GLU A 71 1.20 -16.52 -20.45
CA GLU A 71 0.37 -17.48 -21.22
C GLU A 71 -1.02 -17.73 -20.56
N GLU A 72 -1.14 -17.45 -19.26
CA GLU A 72 -2.40 -17.49 -18.48
C GLU A 72 -3.41 -16.37 -18.83
N SER A 73 -3.02 -15.30 -19.53
CA SER A 73 -3.87 -14.10 -19.70
C SER A 73 -5.04 -14.27 -20.70
N ARG A 74 -5.37 -15.50 -21.11
CA ARG A 74 -6.35 -15.79 -22.17
C ARG A 74 -7.79 -15.90 -21.66
N ALA A 75 -8.48 -14.76 -21.79
CA ALA A 75 -9.94 -14.58 -21.92
C ALA A 75 -10.82 -14.56 -20.65
N ILE A 76 -11.29 -13.35 -20.31
CA ILE A 76 -12.62 -13.13 -19.73
C ILE A 76 -13.49 -12.39 -20.76
N PRO A 77 -14.39 -13.06 -21.50
CA PRO A 77 -15.32 -12.38 -22.40
C PRO A 77 -16.46 -11.73 -21.60
N VAL A 78 -16.68 -10.41 -21.80
CA VAL A 78 -17.70 -9.62 -21.11
C VAL A 78 -19.12 -10.05 -21.54
N ARG A 79 -19.68 -11.09 -20.90
CA ARG A 79 -21.06 -11.54 -21.11
C ARG A 79 -22.05 -10.63 -20.37
N ARG A 80 -22.92 -9.95 -21.12
CA ARG A 80 -24.10 -9.24 -20.60
C ARG A 80 -24.96 -10.17 -19.72
N ARG A 81 -25.11 -9.86 -18.44
CA ARG A 81 -25.86 -10.69 -17.48
C ARG A 81 -27.37 -10.39 -17.55
N LYS A 82 -28.18 -11.39 -17.94
CA LYS A 82 -29.65 -11.37 -17.75
C LYS A 82 -30.01 -11.92 -16.35
N ARG A 83 -31.24 -11.66 -15.90
CA ARG A 83 -31.71 -11.83 -14.50
C ARG A 83 -32.26 -13.25 -14.22
N ARG A 84 -32.41 -13.58 -12.93
CA ARG A 84 -32.79 -14.89 -12.31
C ARG A 84 -31.63 -15.90 -12.27
N GLY A 85 -31.47 -16.72 -11.22
CA GLY A 85 -32.14 -16.71 -9.90
C GLY A 85 -32.17 -18.12 -9.28
N SER A 86 -31.80 -18.25 -8.00
CA SER A 86 -31.71 -19.55 -7.33
C SER A 86 -31.85 -19.41 -5.80
N GLY A 87 -32.73 -20.21 -5.21
CA GLY A 87 -32.71 -20.56 -3.78
C GLY A 87 -32.65 -22.08 -3.64
N GLY A 88 -32.16 -22.58 -2.51
CA GLY A 88 -32.03 -24.02 -2.23
C GLY A 88 -31.23 -24.24 -0.93
N THR A 89 -31.70 -25.15 -0.07
CA THR A 89 -31.26 -25.31 1.33
C THR A 89 -31.48 -26.75 1.81
N MET A 90 -30.67 -27.23 2.77
CA MET A 90 -30.95 -28.37 3.69
C MET A 90 -31.02 -29.79 3.05
N LEU A 91 -30.90 -30.96 3.72
CA LEU A 91 -30.52 -31.47 5.09
C LEU A 91 -29.98 -32.93 4.85
N VAL A 92 -28.93 -33.47 5.52
CA VAL A 92 -28.83 -34.19 6.83
C VAL A 92 -29.62 -35.51 7.00
N GLY A 93 -28.96 -36.54 7.57
CA GLY A 93 -29.51 -37.82 8.09
C GLY A 93 -28.43 -38.94 8.12
N ILE A 94 -27.75 -39.30 9.22
CA ILE A 94 -28.15 -39.92 10.53
C ILE A 94 -28.33 -41.46 10.46
N LEU A 95 -27.64 -42.20 11.35
CA LEU A 95 -27.98 -43.60 11.71
C LEU A 95 -27.36 -44.03 13.07
N LEU A 96 -28.11 -44.76 13.92
CA LEU A 96 -27.70 -45.28 15.25
C LEU A 96 -28.53 -46.53 15.64
N LEU A 97 -27.86 -47.54 16.26
CA LEU A 97 -28.37 -48.56 17.22
C LEU A 97 -29.55 -49.50 16.77
N ALA A 98 -29.82 -50.71 17.31
CA ALA A 98 -29.37 -51.45 18.50
C ALA A 98 -29.65 -53.00 18.40
N LEU A 99 -28.98 -53.83 19.24
CA LEU A 99 -29.43 -55.04 20.03
C LEU A 99 -30.29 -56.19 19.37
N ALA A 100 -30.36 -57.46 19.81
CA ALA A 100 -29.78 -58.36 20.85
C ALA A 100 -30.18 -59.85 20.47
N GLY A 101 -29.88 -60.99 21.15
CA GLY A 101 -29.07 -61.36 22.33
C GLY A 101 -29.55 -62.70 23.00
N GLY A 102 -28.65 -63.52 23.58
CA GLY A 102 -28.94 -64.78 24.35
C GLY A 102 -28.70 -66.11 23.59
N GLY A 103 -28.43 -67.29 24.21
CA GLY A 103 -28.17 -67.71 25.62
C GLY A 103 -28.32 -69.26 25.77
N VAL A 104 -27.87 -69.93 26.86
CA VAL A 104 -28.35 -71.28 27.32
C VAL A 104 -27.80 -71.76 28.72
N ALA A 105 -28.55 -72.68 29.32
CA ALA A 105 -28.67 -73.23 30.69
C ALA A 105 -27.47 -73.72 31.57
N ALA A 106 -27.78 -73.73 32.88
CA ALA A 106 -27.15 -74.31 34.09
C ALA A 106 -27.03 -75.85 34.20
N TRP A 107 -26.35 -76.40 35.23
CA TRP A 107 -26.69 -77.67 35.96
C TRP A 107 -25.81 -78.05 37.22
N TYR A 108 -26.45 -78.29 38.40
CA TYR A 108 -26.13 -79.28 39.49
C TYR A 108 -25.21 -79.07 40.75
N SER A 109 -25.57 -79.81 41.83
CA SER A 109 -24.88 -79.97 43.16
C SER A 109 -25.47 -81.12 44.05
N ARG A 110 -24.98 -81.31 45.31
CA ARG A 110 -25.32 -82.29 46.40
C ARG A 110 -24.50 -83.61 46.43
N GLN A 111 -24.35 -84.43 47.51
CA GLN A 111 -25.05 -84.67 48.82
C GLN A 111 -24.08 -85.13 49.97
N ALA A 112 -24.51 -85.24 51.25
CA ALA A 112 -23.80 -85.95 52.38
C ALA A 112 -24.69 -86.25 53.64
N PRO A 113 -24.43 -87.33 54.44
CA PRO A 113 -24.97 -87.53 55.82
C PRO A 113 -23.93 -88.19 56.83
N PRO A 114 -24.22 -88.72 58.07
CA PRO A 114 -23.75 -88.05 59.33
C PRO A 114 -23.26 -88.90 60.58
N GLU A 115 -22.77 -88.22 61.65
CA GLU A 115 -22.70 -88.60 63.11
C GLU A 115 -21.78 -89.78 63.61
N THR A 116 -21.33 -89.96 64.89
CA THR A 116 -21.18 -89.14 66.16
C THR A 116 -20.24 -89.80 67.22
N ASN A 117 -19.78 -89.02 68.25
CA ASN A 117 -19.41 -89.42 69.66
C ASN A 117 -18.15 -90.32 69.93
N ASN A 118 -17.56 -90.45 71.15
CA ASN A 118 -17.24 -89.55 72.31
C ASN A 118 -16.24 -90.22 73.31
N GLY A 119 -15.79 -89.56 74.39
CA GLY A 119 -14.96 -90.06 75.52
C GLY A 119 -14.38 -88.91 76.39
N PRO A 120 -13.61 -89.14 77.49
CA PRO A 120 -12.98 -88.06 78.28
C PRO A 120 -11.72 -87.51 77.58
N ARG A 121 -11.91 -87.08 76.34
CA ARG A 121 -10.95 -86.25 75.60
C ARG A 121 -11.21 -84.79 75.98
N ILE A 122 -10.25 -83.89 75.71
CA ILE A 122 -10.67 -82.58 75.22
C ILE A 122 -11.44 -82.88 73.93
N LEU A 123 -12.69 -82.47 73.82
CA LEU A 123 -13.49 -82.76 72.62
C LEU A 123 -12.67 -82.41 71.37
N ALA A 124 -12.62 -83.32 70.40
CA ALA A 124 -11.75 -83.16 69.23
C ALA A 124 -12.02 -81.79 68.61
N LEU A 125 -11.01 -80.93 68.63
CA LEU A 125 -11.17 -79.55 68.18
C LEU A 125 -11.09 -79.58 66.66
N GLU A 126 -12.24 -79.82 66.05
CA GLU A 126 -12.44 -79.90 64.60
C GLU A 126 -11.76 -78.71 63.91
N PRO A 127 -11.06 -78.94 62.76
CA PRO A 127 -10.33 -77.91 62.05
C PRO A 127 -11.13 -76.62 61.91
N ARG A 128 -10.55 -75.52 62.37
CA ARG A 128 -11.21 -74.21 62.29
C ARG A 128 -10.75 -73.50 61.05
N VAL A 129 -11.70 -73.23 60.16
CA VAL A 129 -11.57 -72.15 59.19
C VAL A 129 -11.91 -70.87 59.94
N LEU A 130 -10.90 -70.02 60.12
CA LEU A 130 -11.04 -68.65 60.58
C LEU A 130 -10.92 -67.72 59.39
N GLN A 131 -11.30 -66.47 59.60
CA GLN A 131 -11.05 -65.38 58.68
C GLN A 131 -10.22 -64.34 59.42
N GLU A 132 -9.23 -63.77 58.76
CA GLU A 132 -8.32 -62.82 59.40
C GLU A 132 -9.02 -61.53 59.86
N LEU A 133 -8.34 -60.80 60.74
CA LEU A 133 -8.82 -59.61 61.45
C LEU A 133 -10.09 -59.80 62.28
N LYS A 134 -10.66 -61.01 62.34
CA LYS A 134 -11.87 -61.34 63.12
C LYS A 134 -11.52 -62.08 64.41
N PRO A 135 -12.10 -61.68 65.56
CA PRO A 135 -11.80 -62.29 66.85
C PRO A 135 -12.41 -63.70 66.94
N PHE A 136 -11.54 -64.68 67.03
CA PHE A 136 -11.85 -66.07 67.36
C PHE A 136 -11.80 -66.28 68.87
N ARG A 137 -12.83 -66.97 69.40
CA ARG A 137 -12.86 -67.46 70.77
C ARG A 137 -13.31 -68.91 70.79
N LEU A 138 -12.60 -69.77 71.50
CA LEU A 138 -12.93 -71.19 71.64
C LEU A 138 -12.57 -71.68 73.05
N ARG A 139 -13.58 -72.16 73.79
CA ARG A 139 -13.36 -72.84 75.06
C ARG A 139 -13.02 -74.31 74.81
N ALA A 140 -11.78 -74.70 75.08
CA ALA A 140 -11.41 -76.10 75.21
C ALA A 140 -12.18 -76.73 76.38
N SER A 141 -12.86 -77.86 76.14
CA SER A 141 -13.70 -78.51 77.14
C SER A 141 -13.37 -80.00 77.26
N VAL A 142 -13.11 -80.44 78.49
CA VAL A 142 -12.81 -81.84 78.83
C VAL A 142 -14.12 -82.58 79.14
N GLY A 143 -14.41 -83.65 78.40
CA GLY A 143 -15.54 -84.52 78.70
C GLY A 143 -15.32 -85.35 79.98
N GLY A 144 -16.36 -85.57 80.78
CA GLY A 144 -16.36 -86.60 81.84
C GLY A 144 -15.46 -86.38 83.05
N ALA A 145 -14.85 -85.20 83.23
CA ALA A 145 -14.01 -84.90 84.39
C ALA A 145 -14.84 -84.51 85.64
N GLY A 146 -14.55 -85.14 86.79
CA GLY A 146 -15.15 -84.83 88.09
C GLY A 146 -14.35 -83.83 88.94
N ALA A 147 -13.29 -83.24 88.38
CA ALA A 147 -12.42 -82.26 89.02
C ALA A 147 -12.06 -81.16 88.00
N ALA A 148 -11.66 -79.98 88.47
CA ALA A 148 -11.35 -78.84 87.62
C ALA A 148 -10.06 -79.10 86.81
N PRO A 149 -10.06 -78.93 85.47
CA PRO A 149 -8.87 -78.99 84.65
C PRO A 149 -8.11 -77.67 84.65
N HIS A 150 -6.77 -77.76 84.68
CA HIS A 150 -5.87 -76.66 84.35
C HIS A 150 -5.38 -76.85 82.91
N PHE A 151 -5.43 -75.79 82.10
CA PHE A 151 -5.03 -75.80 80.69
C PHE A 151 -3.70 -75.08 80.48
N GLU A 152 -2.92 -75.56 79.51
CA GLU A 152 -1.60 -75.05 79.14
C GLU A 152 -1.48 -75.00 77.61
N LEU A 153 -0.90 -73.92 77.07
CA LEU A 153 -0.73 -73.72 75.63
C LEU A 153 0.69 -74.17 75.26
N GLU A 154 0.81 -75.33 74.60
CA GLU A 154 2.10 -75.91 74.23
C GLU A 154 2.64 -75.29 72.92
N HIS A 155 1.75 -74.99 71.97
CA HIS A 155 2.08 -74.34 70.70
C HIS A 155 0.88 -73.58 70.13
N GLY A 156 1.15 -72.54 69.34
CA GLY A 156 0.14 -71.76 68.64
C GLY A 156 0.71 -70.49 67.99
N PRO A 157 -0.09 -69.77 67.19
CA PRO A 157 0.29 -68.54 66.49
C PRO A 157 0.52 -67.35 67.43
N GLU A 158 1.27 -66.36 66.95
CA GLU A 158 1.48 -65.10 67.66
C GLU A 158 0.15 -64.35 67.86
N GLY A 159 -0.08 -63.85 69.07
CA GLY A 159 -1.31 -63.19 69.48
C GLY A 159 -2.38 -64.11 70.08
N LEU A 160 -2.19 -65.44 70.08
CA LEU A 160 -3.08 -66.38 70.78
C LEU A 160 -2.89 -66.31 72.30
N ILE A 161 -3.99 -66.17 73.04
CA ILE A 161 -4.02 -66.19 74.51
C ILE A 161 -4.88 -67.36 74.99
N LEU A 162 -4.44 -68.08 76.03
CA LEU A 162 -5.21 -69.14 76.68
C LEU A 162 -5.46 -68.79 78.15
N ASN A 163 -6.72 -68.78 78.58
CA ASN A 163 -7.09 -68.77 79.99
C ASN A 163 -6.93 -70.18 80.58
N ALA A 164 -5.87 -70.37 81.37
CA ALA A 164 -5.51 -71.63 82.01
C ALA A 164 -6.59 -72.22 82.95
N GLN A 165 -7.54 -71.41 83.44
CA GLN A 165 -8.57 -71.81 84.40
C GLN A 165 -9.92 -72.12 83.72
N THR A 166 -10.25 -71.48 82.60
CA THR A 166 -11.51 -71.68 81.87
C THR A 166 -11.38 -72.51 80.60
N GLY A 167 -10.15 -72.67 80.08
CA GLY A 167 -9.86 -73.30 78.80
C GLY A 167 -10.12 -72.40 77.59
N GLU A 168 -10.34 -71.09 77.79
CA GLU A 168 -10.69 -70.16 76.72
C GLU A 168 -9.46 -69.69 75.95
N LEU A 169 -9.38 -70.12 74.69
CA LEU A 169 -8.53 -69.56 73.66
C LEU A 169 -9.17 -68.28 73.13
N GLU A 170 -8.39 -67.19 73.04
CA GLU A 170 -8.73 -65.98 72.31
C GLU A 170 -7.61 -65.62 71.34
N TRP A 171 -7.94 -65.36 70.07
CA TRP A 171 -7.00 -64.92 69.04
C TRP A 171 -7.73 -64.06 68.01
N THR A 172 -7.04 -63.09 67.43
CA THR A 172 -7.48 -62.40 66.21
C THR A 172 -6.34 -62.55 65.23
N PRO A 173 -6.47 -63.34 64.15
CA PRO A 173 -5.38 -63.49 63.18
C PRO A 173 -5.08 -62.13 62.54
N THR A 174 -3.81 -61.79 62.42
CA THR A 174 -3.37 -60.59 61.69
C THR A 174 -3.45 -60.81 60.17
N GLU A 175 -3.45 -59.73 59.40
CA GLU A 175 -3.25 -59.74 57.95
C GLU A 175 -2.12 -60.69 57.48
N ALA A 176 -0.92 -60.53 58.03
CA ALA A 176 0.22 -61.39 57.71
C ALA A 176 0.12 -62.84 58.27
N GLN A 177 -1.06 -63.26 58.72
CA GLN A 177 -1.37 -64.63 59.12
C GLN A 177 -2.41 -65.29 58.18
N GLY A 178 -3.12 -64.54 57.33
CA GLY A 178 -3.80 -65.10 56.15
C GLY A 178 -2.92 -65.06 54.89
N PRO A 179 -3.28 -65.83 53.84
CA PRO A 179 -3.94 -67.11 53.93
C PRO A 179 -2.94 -68.16 54.47
N GLY A 180 -3.24 -68.84 55.58
CA GLY A 180 -2.24 -69.65 56.29
C GLY A 180 -2.79 -70.81 57.12
N GLU A 181 -1.93 -71.79 57.44
CA GLU A 181 -2.26 -72.94 58.30
C GLU A 181 -1.43 -72.93 59.59
N TYR A 182 -2.10 -73.16 60.72
CA TYR A 182 -1.52 -73.12 62.07
C TYR A 182 -1.94 -74.34 62.88
N GLU A 183 -1.04 -74.84 63.74
CA GLU A 183 -1.36 -75.87 64.72
C GLU A 183 -1.46 -75.26 66.12
N ILE A 184 -2.66 -75.21 66.69
CA ILE A 184 -2.87 -74.85 68.10
C ILE A 184 -2.83 -76.13 68.92
N VAL A 185 -1.92 -76.19 69.90
CA VAL A 185 -1.74 -77.36 70.76
C VAL A 185 -2.05 -76.98 72.21
N VAL A 186 -3.15 -77.51 72.73
CA VAL A 186 -3.59 -77.30 74.12
C VAL A 186 -3.47 -78.60 74.91
N VAL A 187 -2.92 -78.49 76.11
CA VAL A 187 -2.73 -79.59 77.05
C VAL A 187 -3.57 -79.34 78.29
N ALA A 188 -4.35 -80.33 78.72
CA ALA A 188 -5.09 -80.31 79.98
C ALA A 188 -4.44 -81.25 81.02
N ARG A 189 -4.32 -80.76 82.26
CA ARG A 189 -3.84 -81.46 83.46
C ARG A 189 -4.89 -81.36 84.57
N LEU A 190 -4.96 -82.36 85.45
CA LEU A 190 -5.78 -82.34 86.67
C LEU A 190 -4.86 -82.23 87.90
N GLU A 191 -5.26 -81.46 88.92
CA GLU A 191 -4.41 -81.19 90.10
C GLU A 191 -4.17 -82.43 90.99
N SER A 192 -4.98 -83.48 90.86
CA SER A 192 -4.93 -84.69 91.71
C SER A 192 -3.85 -85.70 91.28
N GLY A 193 -2.58 -85.27 91.27
CA GLY A 193 -1.40 -86.13 91.44
C GLY A 193 -1.20 -87.29 90.45
N GLY A 194 -0.83 -86.99 89.20
CA GLY A 194 -0.30 -87.96 88.23
C GLY A 194 -0.29 -87.41 86.81
N ASP A 195 0.72 -87.77 86.00
CA ASP A 195 0.97 -87.19 84.66
C ASP A 195 0.01 -87.68 83.56
N VAL A 196 -1.31 -87.57 83.79
CA VAL A 196 -2.35 -87.81 82.80
C VAL A 196 -2.61 -86.53 82.02
N HIS A 197 -1.77 -86.30 81.00
CA HIS A 197 -1.90 -85.20 80.05
C HIS A 197 -2.82 -85.59 78.89
N THR A 198 -3.88 -84.82 78.66
CA THR A 198 -4.60 -84.86 77.36
C THR A 198 -4.15 -83.69 76.51
N ARG A 199 -3.37 -83.98 75.47
CA ARG A 199 -3.02 -83.05 74.39
C ARG A 199 -4.07 -83.12 73.30
N VAL A 200 -4.59 -81.96 72.88
CA VAL A 200 -5.35 -81.83 71.63
C VAL A 200 -4.58 -80.95 70.66
N LEU A 201 -4.60 -81.32 69.39
CA LEU A 201 -4.16 -80.48 68.29
C LEU A 201 -5.42 -79.98 67.58
N LEU A 202 -5.49 -78.66 67.40
CA LEU A 202 -6.48 -77.95 66.62
C LEU A 202 -5.78 -77.38 65.38
N PRO A 203 -6.03 -77.93 64.18
CA PRO A 203 -5.63 -77.29 62.94
C PRO A 203 -6.47 -76.04 62.72
N VAL A 204 -5.84 -74.94 62.34
CA VAL A 204 -6.52 -73.68 62.01
C VAL A 204 -6.05 -73.19 60.65
N THR A 205 -6.97 -73.15 59.69
CA THR A 205 -6.77 -72.44 58.43
C THR A 205 -7.31 -71.03 58.60
N VAL A 206 -6.49 -70.02 58.32
CA VAL A 206 -6.92 -68.63 58.20
C VAL A 206 -7.18 -68.36 56.72
N GLU A 207 -8.43 -68.05 56.37
CA GLU A 207 -8.83 -67.54 55.07
C GLU A 207 -8.52 -66.05 54.94
N GLU A 208 -8.05 -65.71 53.73
CA GLU A 208 -8.02 -64.36 53.16
C GLU A 208 -9.38 -63.65 53.28
N VAL A 209 -9.38 -62.38 53.68
CA VAL A 209 -10.58 -61.51 53.76
C VAL A 209 -10.36 -60.27 52.90
N ALA A 210 -10.36 -60.47 51.58
CA ALA A 210 -10.03 -59.46 50.58
C ALA A 210 -10.63 -58.07 50.88
N SER A 211 -9.78 -57.10 51.19
CA SER A 211 -10.15 -55.71 51.51
C SER A 211 -10.47 -54.90 50.26
N LEU A 212 -10.95 -53.67 50.48
CA LEU A 212 -10.89 -52.62 49.46
C LEU A 212 -9.47 -52.00 49.42
N PRO A 213 -9.00 -51.54 48.26
CA PRO A 213 -7.85 -50.64 48.18
C PRO A 213 -8.05 -49.41 49.07
N ARG A 214 -6.97 -48.88 49.66
CA ARG A 214 -7.00 -47.68 50.52
C ARG A 214 -6.25 -46.54 49.85
N PHE A 215 -6.89 -45.39 49.66
CA PHE A 215 -6.22 -44.18 49.16
C PHE A 215 -5.28 -43.53 50.20
N GLU A 216 -4.15 -43.01 49.72
CA GLU A 216 -3.38 -42.00 50.46
C GLU A 216 -4.10 -40.65 50.38
N PRO A 217 -4.16 -39.85 51.47
CA PRO A 217 -4.76 -38.51 51.43
C PRO A 217 -4.04 -37.59 50.42
N PRO A 218 -4.73 -37.05 49.41
CA PRO A 218 -4.09 -36.18 48.41
C PRO A 218 -3.74 -34.83 49.04
N ALA A 219 -2.62 -34.24 48.58
CA ALA A 219 -2.29 -32.86 48.91
C ALA A 219 -3.35 -31.89 48.36
N ALA A 220 -3.58 -30.77 49.04
CA ALA A 220 -4.44 -29.71 48.53
C ALA A 220 -3.78 -29.03 47.32
N VAL A 221 -4.44 -29.07 46.17
CA VAL A 221 -3.94 -28.48 44.91
C VAL A 221 -4.70 -27.20 44.60
N THR A 222 -3.97 -26.15 44.22
CA THR A 222 -4.53 -24.94 43.62
C THR A 222 -4.13 -24.89 42.15
N SER A 223 -5.07 -24.55 41.27
CA SER A 223 -4.85 -24.32 39.84
C SER A 223 -5.48 -22.99 39.41
N TYR A 224 -5.28 -22.64 38.15
CA TYR A 224 -5.88 -21.49 37.47
C TYR A 224 -6.66 -21.96 36.24
N PRO A 225 -7.63 -21.19 35.73
CA PRO A 225 -8.28 -21.49 34.47
C PRO A 225 -7.31 -21.65 33.30
N GLU A 226 -7.68 -22.50 32.35
CA GLU A 226 -6.96 -22.91 31.13
C GLU A 226 -5.57 -23.53 31.32
N LYS A 227 -5.03 -23.58 32.56
CA LYS A 227 -3.72 -24.18 32.85
C LYS A 227 -3.89 -25.66 33.26
N PRO A 228 -3.22 -26.60 32.57
CA PRO A 228 -3.21 -27.99 33.00
C PRO A 228 -2.43 -28.13 34.32
N VAL A 229 -3.03 -28.82 35.28
CA VAL A 229 -2.37 -29.28 36.52
C VAL A 229 -2.32 -30.80 36.53
N THR A 230 -1.16 -31.36 36.89
CA THR A 230 -0.97 -32.81 37.05
C THR A 230 -0.71 -33.10 38.52
N LEU A 231 -1.43 -34.07 39.07
CA LEU A 231 -1.25 -34.55 40.43
C LEU A 231 -1.17 -36.09 40.48
N GLN A 232 -0.48 -36.59 41.50
CA GLN A 232 -0.26 -38.01 41.70
C GLN A 232 -1.29 -38.55 42.71
N VAL A 233 -2.26 -39.33 42.24
CA VAL A 233 -3.15 -40.09 43.13
C VAL A 233 -2.48 -41.42 43.48
N ARG A 234 -2.65 -41.88 44.73
CA ARG A 234 -2.07 -43.13 45.23
C ARG A 234 -3.12 -43.89 46.03
N ALA A 235 -3.24 -45.18 45.77
CA ALA A 235 -3.92 -46.14 46.60
C ALA A 235 -3.08 -47.42 46.68
N ALA A 236 -3.12 -48.08 47.83
CA ALA A 236 -2.46 -49.35 48.07
C ALA A 236 -3.50 -50.42 48.36
N ASP A 237 -3.24 -51.65 47.91
CA ASP A 237 -3.92 -52.82 48.47
C ASP A 237 -3.33 -53.09 49.87
N PRO A 238 -4.14 -53.13 50.95
CA PRO A 238 -3.64 -53.49 52.28
C PRO A 238 -3.37 -54.99 52.44
N ASP A 239 -3.91 -55.83 51.56
CA ASP A 239 -3.85 -57.29 51.70
C ASP A 239 -2.45 -57.85 51.38
N VAL A 240 -2.15 -59.08 51.83
CA VAL A 240 -0.80 -59.68 51.70
C VAL A 240 -0.86 -61.06 51.00
N PRO A 241 -0.46 -61.18 49.71
CA PRO A 241 0.26 -60.20 48.89
C PRO A 241 -0.62 -59.18 48.16
N ALA A 242 -0.23 -57.90 48.25
CA ALA A 242 -0.91 -56.77 47.62
C ALA A 242 -1.12 -56.94 46.11
N SER A 243 -2.36 -56.77 45.65
CA SER A 243 -2.74 -56.74 44.23
C SER A 243 -2.35 -55.43 43.56
N GLU A 244 -2.12 -55.46 42.24
CA GLU A 244 -2.01 -54.23 41.44
C GLU A 244 -3.33 -53.44 41.46
N ILE A 245 -3.21 -52.11 41.57
CA ILE A 245 -4.35 -51.18 41.59
C ILE A 245 -4.54 -50.54 40.22
N VAL A 246 -5.81 -50.51 39.76
CA VAL A 246 -6.23 -49.87 38.53
C VAL A 246 -7.04 -48.60 38.86
N TYR A 247 -6.66 -47.48 38.27
CA TYR A 247 -7.29 -46.17 38.49
C TYR A 247 -8.26 -45.79 37.37
N SER A 248 -9.32 -45.08 37.72
CA SER A 248 -10.33 -44.57 36.78
C SER A 248 -11.00 -43.29 37.32
N LEU A 249 -11.53 -42.46 36.44
CA LEU A 249 -12.45 -41.37 36.80
C LEU A 249 -13.88 -41.90 36.73
N VAL A 250 -14.70 -41.60 37.75
CA VAL A 250 -16.09 -42.07 37.81
C VAL A 250 -17.00 -41.23 36.91
N GLU A 251 -16.94 -39.91 37.07
CA GLU A 251 -17.62 -38.91 36.24
C GLU A 251 -16.72 -37.67 36.13
N THR A 252 -16.85 -36.92 35.04
CA THR A 252 -16.18 -35.64 34.81
C THR A 252 -17.22 -34.55 34.54
N PRO A 253 -17.19 -33.40 35.25
CA PRO A 253 -18.09 -32.28 34.99
C PRO A 253 -18.07 -31.79 33.54
N GLU A 254 -19.21 -31.33 33.04
CA GLU A 254 -19.27 -30.63 31.75
C GLU A 254 -18.33 -29.41 31.77
N ASN A 255 -17.56 -29.22 30.69
CA ASN A 255 -16.51 -28.20 30.53
C ASN A 255 -15.22 -28.43 31.36
N LEU A 256 -15.01 -29.60 31.96
CA LEU A 256 -13.71 -29.97 32.55
C LEU A 256 -12.97 -30.99 31.68
N GLN A 257 -11.74 -30.67 31.24
CA GLN A 257 -10.86 -31.65 30.61
C GLN A 257 -10.04 -32.37 31.69
N ALA A 258 -10.32 -33.65 31.93
CA ALA A 258 -9.60 -34.45 32.93
C ALA A 258 -9.30 -35.86 32.40
N ALA A 259 -8.11 -36.38 32.70
CA ALA A 259 -7.67 -37.73 32.35
C ALA A 259 -6.79 -38.31 33.45
N ILE A 260 -6.92 -39.62 33.72
CA ILE A 260 -6.08 -40.35 34.66
C ILE A 260 -5.39 -41.52 33.98
N ASN A 261 -4.09 -41.71 34.28
CA ASN A 261 -3.35 -42.90 33.88
C ASN A 261 -3.79 -44.08 34.77
N SER A 262 -4.35 -45.12 34.14
CA SER A 262 -4.95 -46.25 34.85
C SER A 262 -3.98 -47.15 35.59
N GLN A 263 -2.67 -47.08 35.29
CA GLN A 263 -1.63 -47.84 35.99
C GLN A 263 -0.85 -46.99 37.00
N THR A 264 -0.55 -45.72 36.69
CA THR A 264 0.28 -44.89 37.58
C THR A 264 -0.53 -44.04 38.56
N GLY A 265 -1.83 -43.81 38.34
CA GLY A 265 -2.62 -42.88 39.17
C GLY A 265 -2.33 -41.38 38.90
N GLU A 266 -1.54 -41.07 37.86
CA GLU A 266 -1.27 -39.71 37.42
C GLU A 266 -2.54 -39.08 36.81
N LEU A 267 -3.07 -38.04 37.45
CA LEU A 267 -4.30 -37.34 37.08
C LEU A 267 -3.94 -35.95 36.55
N THR A 268 -4.26 -35.68 35.28
CA THR A 268 -4.10 -34.36 34.64
C THR A 268 -5.47 -33.71 34.43
N VAL A 269 -5.56 -32.43 34.77
CA VAL A 269 -6.81 -31.65 34.80
C VAL A 269 -6.59 -30.24 34.26
N THR A 270 -7.40 -29.81 33.29
CA THR A 270 -7.41 -28.43 32.78
C THR A 270 -8.79 -27.81 33.03
N PRO A 271 -8.94 -26.91 34.02
CA PRO A 271 -10.18 -26.16 34.25
C PRO A 271 -10.49 -25.21 33.10
N GLY A 272 -11.75 -25.12 32.67
CA GLY A 272 -12.21 -24.05 31.78
C GLY A 272 -12.34 -22.70 32.49
N GLU A 273 -12.43 -21.61 31.71
CA GLU A 273 -12.61 -20.23 32.19
C GLU A 273 -13.76 -20.07 33.20
N SER A 274 -14.89 -20.72 32.92
CA SER A 274 -16.11 -20.70 33.75
C SER A 274 -16.00 -21.35 35.13
N LEU A 275 -14.82 -21.88 35.48
CA LEU A 275 -14.54 -22.54 36.75
C LEU A 275 -13.63 -21.69 37.68
N ALA A 276 -13.38 -20.41 37.36
CA ALA A 276 -12.70 -19.48 38.25
C ALA A 276 -13.39 -19.36 39.62
N ASP A 277 -12.59 -19.21 40.69
CA ASP A 277 -12.99 -19.19 42.11
C ASP A 277 -13.91 -20.35 42.57
N SER A 278 -13.78 -21.52 41.93
CA SER A 278 -14.50 -22.75 42.29
C SER A 278 -13.63 -23.79 43.00
N GLU A 279 -14.26 -24.74 43.70
CA GLU A 279 -13.63 -25.99 44.14
C GLU A 279 -14.13 -27.13 43.25
N LEU A 280 -13.22 -27.69 42.44
CA LEU A 280 -13.49 -28.87 41.63
C LEU A 280 -13.37 -30.12 42.50
N VAL A 281 -14.37 -30.99 42.40
CA VAL A 281 -14.38 -32.31 43.05
C VAL A 281 -14.36 -33.39 41.98
N LEU A 282 -13.25 -34.13 41.90
CA LEU A 282 -13.04 -35.24 40.97
C LEU A 282 -13.12 -36.56 41.72
N MET A 283 -14.04 -37.43 41.31
CA MET A 283 -14.23 -38.76 41.91
C MET A 283 -13.32 -39.77 41.21
N VAL A 284 -12.21 -40.12 41.87
CA VAL A 284 -11.24 -41.10 41.40
C VAL A 284 -11.55 -42.45 42.04
N ARG A 285 -11.79 -43.48 41.23
CA ARG A 285 -11.99 -44.86 41.68
C ARG A 285 -10.70 -45.66 41.51
N ALA A 286 -10.30 -46.34 42.57
CA ALA A 286 -9.22 -47.32 42.58
C ALA A 286 -9.83 -48.70 42.82
N SER A 287 -9.52 -49.67 41.96
CA SER A 287 -9.99 -51.05 42.07
C SER A 287 -8.84 -52.04 41.94
N LYS A 288 -8.95 -53.21 42.58
CA LYS A 288 -7.97 -54.28 42.34
C LYS A 288 -8.02 -54.74 40.88
N GLN A 289 -6.87 -55.07 40.31
CA GLN A 289 -6.77 -55.67 38.97
C GLN A 289 -7.42 -57.06 38.90
N THR A 290 -7.43 -57.79 40.03
CA THR A 290 -7.98 -59.13 40.21
C THR A 290 -9.51 -59.16 40.35
N ASP A 291 -10.10 -58.17 41.00
CA ASP A 291 -11.56 -57.97 41.05
C ASP A 291 -11.93 -56.48 41.04
N ALA A 292 -12.60 -56.05 39.98
CA ALA A 292 -13.08 -54.68 39.83
C ALA A 292 -14.23 -54.31 40.79
N ALA A 293 -14.89 -55.28 41.44
CA ALA A 293 -15.87 -55.03 42.49
C ALA A 293 -15.22 -54.56 43.80
N LEU A 294 -13.97 -54.96 44.08
CA LEU A 294 -13.17 -54.46 45.19
C LEU A 294 -12.57 -53.09 44.83
N ALA A 295 -13.38 -52.05 45.03
CA ALA A 295 -13.02 -50.68 44.68
C ALA A 295 -13.39 -49.66 45.77
N GLU A 296 -12.47 -48.73 46.06
CA GLU A 296 -12.72 -47.50 46.83
C GLU A 296 -12.87 -46.30 45.86
N THR A 297 -13.45 -45.19 46.32
CA THR A 297 -13.52 -43.94 45.53
C THR A 297 -13.19 -42.73 46.39
N LEU A 298 -12.20 -41.95 45.94
CA LEU A 298 -11.69 -40.75 46.58
C LEU A 298 -12.21 -39.49 45.90
N ALA A 299 -12.64 -38.51 46.69
CA ALA A 299 -12.93 -37.15 46.25
C ALA A 299 -11.64 -36.30 46.25
N VAL A 300 -10.99 -36.17 45.10
CA VAL A 300 -9.89 -35.24 44.87
C VAL A 300 -10.45 -33.82 44.78
N ARG A 301 -9.93 -32.89 45.58
CA ARG A 301 -10.31 -31.47 45.55
C ARG A 301 -9.22 -30.62 44.92
N ILE A 302 -9.58 -29.79 43.95
CA ILE A 302 -8.71 -28.79 43.34
C ILE A 302 -9.38 -27.43 43.46
N ARG A 303 -8.75 -26.49 44.16
CA ARG A 303 -9.21 -25.09 44.15
C ARG A 303 -8.77 -24.45 42.85
N VAL A 304 -9.70 -23.95 42.05
CA VAL A 304 -9.39 -23.10 40.91
C VAL A 304 -9.47 -21.67 41.41
N GLN A 305 -8.32 -21.07 41.68
CA GLN A 305 -8.27 -19.64 42.02
C GLN A 305 -8.47 -18.85 40.73
N ALA A 306 -9.26 -17.79 40.75
CA ALA A 306 -9.17 -16.78 39.70
C ALA A 306 -7.71 -16.31 39.60
N PRO A 307 -7.19 -16.02 38.39
CA PRO A 307 -5.93 -15.30 38.31
C PRO A 307 -6.11 -13.97 39.07
N GLU A 308 -5.18 -13.64 39.97
CA GLU A 308 -5.02 -12.27 40.44
C GLU A 308 -4.97 -11.39 39.19
N LEU A 309 -5.90 -10.44 39.05
CA LEU A 309 -5.86 -9.57 37.89
C LEU A 309 -4.55 -8.79 37.99
N PRO A 310 -3.76 -8.64 36.91
CA PRO A 310 -2.50 -7.91 36.99
C PRO A 310 -2.65 -6.48 37.56
N ILE A 311 -3.87 -5.91 37.51
CA ILE A 311 -4.22 -4.61 38.10
C ILE A 311 -4.21 -4.63 39.64
N ASP A 312 -4.51 -5.77 40.28
CA ASP A 312 -4.57 -5.89 41.75
C ASP A 312 -3.17 -5.82 42.36
N ARG A 313 -2.18 -6.39 41.67
CA ARG A 313 -0.75 -6.26 42.03
C ARG A 313 -0.24 -4.84 41.85
N LEU A 314 -0.70 -4.15 40.80
CA LEU A 314 -0.41 -2.74 40.59
C LEU A 314 -1.04 -1.87 41.70
N VAL A 315 -2.26 -2.18 42.13
CA VAL A 315 -2.96 -1.55 43.27
C VAL A 315 -2.16 -1.73 44.58
N GLU A 316 -1.75 -2.96 44.91
CA GLU A 316 -0.95 -3.24 46.12
C GLU A 316 0.40 -2.52 46.08
N ARG A 317 1.12 -2.60 44.95
CA ARG A 317 2.42 -1.96 44.73
C ARG A 317 2.37 -0.42 44.74
N LEU A 318 1.20 0.16 44.46
CA LEU A 318 0.94 1.59 44.59
C LEU A 318 0.40 1.97 45.99
N GLU A 319 0.22 1.01 46.90
CA GLU A 319 -0.41 1.17 48.22
C GLU A 319 -1.83 1.77 48.14
N ALA A 320 -2.56 1.49 47.05
CA ALA A 320 -3.78 2.21 46.66
C ALA A 320 -5.04 1.78 47.45
N GLY A 321 -5.86 2.77 47.81
CA GLY A 321 -7.00 2.62 48.74
C GLY A 321 -8.28 1.98 48.17
N GLY A 322 -8.19 1.28 47.04
CA GLY A 322 -9.28 0.45 46.49
C GLY A 322 -10.21 1.09 45.46
N TYR A 323 -11.21 0.29 45.07
CA TYR A 323 -12.22 0.48 44.02
C TYR A 323 -11.73 0.57 42.57
N LEU A 324 -11.82 -0.59 41.89
CA LEU A 324 -12.05 -0.68 40.46
C LEU A 324 -13.48 -0.24 40.14
N THR A 325 -13.66 0.57 39.10
CA THR A 325 -14.96 0.86 38.46
C THR A 325 -14.79 0.85 36.95
N GLU A 326 -15.74 0.28 36.20
CA GLU A 326 -15.84 0.53 34.76
C GLU A 326 -15.92 2.05 34.54
N ALA A 327 -14.99 2.59 33.75
CA ALA A 327 -14.80 4.03 33.65
C ALA A 327 -15.88 4.66 32.73
N ALA A 328 -16.98 5.12 33.34
CA ALA A 328 -18.13 5.66 32.63
C ALA A 328 -17.82 6.89 31.75
N ASP A 329 -16.85 7.72 32.16
CA ASP A 329 -16.39 8.90 31.42
C ASP A 329 -14.85 9.03 31.54
N ILE A 330 -14.12 8.67 30.48
CA ILE A 330 -12.73 9.11 30.24
C ILE A 330 -12.73 9.99 28.98
N PRO A 331 -12.19 11.22 29.01
CA PRO A 331 -12.17 12.12 27.86
C PRO A 331 -11.18 11.66 26.78
N GLU A 332 -11.68 10.94 25.77
CA GLU A 332 -11.04 10.58 24.48
C GLU A 332 -9.55 10.16 24.51
N LEU A 333 -9.11 9.50 25.59
CA LEU A 333 -7.83 8.79 25.65
C LEU A 333 -7.95 7.45 24.91
N THR A 334 -7.76 7.47 23.58
CA THR A 334 -7.89 6.29 22.70
C THR A 334 -6.71 5.32 22.87
N PHE A 335 -6.65 4.63 24.00
CA PHE A 335 -5.84 3.44 24.20
C PHE A 335 -6.70 2.19 23.96
N GLU A 336 -6.18 1.21 23.20
CA GLU A 336 -6.91 -0.05 22.92
C GLU A 336 -6.85 -1.07 24.07
N GLY A 337 -6.30 -0.69 25.24
CA GLY A 337 -6.26 -1.51 26.44
C GLY A 337 -7.52 -1.37 27.29
N GLN A 338 -7.82 -2.39 28.11
CA GLN A 338 -8.93 -2.37 29.06
C GLN A 338 -8.75 -1.23 30.08
N PRO A 339 -9.72 -0.29 30.21
CA PRO A 339 -9.54 0.91 31.02
C PRO A 339 -9.87 0.68 32.49
N TYR A 340 -9.00 1.19 33.36
CA TYR A 340 -9.12 1.18 34.81
C TYR A 340 -8.82 2.58 35.37
N VAL A 341 -9.36 2.89 36.55
CA VAL A 341 -9.05 4.10 37.32
C VAL A 341 -8.57 3.70 38.71
N LEU A 342 -7.46 4.28 39.15
CA LEU A 342 -6.83 4.04 40.44
C LEU A 342 -6.94 5.32 41.28
N LEU A 343 -7.59 5.23 42.44
CA LEU A 343 -7.73 6.34 43.39
C LEU A 343 -6.57 6.34 44.39
N LEU A 344 -5.80 7.42 44.40
CA LEU A 344 -4.59 7.60 45.22
C LEU A 344 -4.73 8.86 46.08
N GLY A 345 -5.65 8.78 47.05
CA GLY A 345 -6.19 9.94 47.77
C GLY A 345 -7.37 10.52 46.98
N ASP A 346 -7.43 11.85 46.88
CA ASP A 346 -8.42 12.56 46.07
C ASP A 346 -8.04 12.62 44.56
N GLU A 347 -6.91 12.02 44.19
CA GLU A 347 -6.32 12.07 42.85
C GLU A 347 -6.55 10.76 42.06
N GLN A 348 -6.72 10.87 40.74
CA GLN A 348 -6.94 9.74 39.82
C GLN A 348 -5.70 9.45 38.97
N VAL A 349 -5.34 8.18 38.87
CA VAL A 349 -4.39 7.67 37.88
C VAL A 349 -5.13 6.68 36.98
N HIS A 350 -5.16 6.93 35.68
CA HIS A 350 -5.76 5.99 34.73
C HIS A 350 -4.75 4.89 34.40
N ALA A 351 -5.23 3.66 34.22
CA ALA A 351 -4.42 2.52 33.81
C ALA A 351 -5.12 1.75 32.68
N PHE A 352 -4.36 1.31 31.68
CA PHE A 352 -4.86 0.59 30.53
C PHE A 352 -4.16 -0.76 30.45
N GLY A 353 -4.92 -1.85 30.64
CA GLY A 353 -4.42 -3.22 30.66
C GLY A 353 -4.46 -3.87 29.29
N TYR A 354 -3.38 -4.56 28.91
CA TYR A 354 -3.22 -5.22 27.62
C TYR A 354 -3.09 -6.73 27.79
N ALA A 355 -3.23 -7.49 26.70
CA ALA A 355 -3.14 -8.96 26.72
C ALA A 355 -1.71 -9.52 26.91
N SER A 356 -0.72 -8.67 27.14
CA SER A 356 0.65 -9.02 27.55
C SER A 356 1.50 -7.77 27.80
N GLU A 357 2.62 -7.90 28.51
CA GLU A 357 3.65 -6.86 28.59
C GLU A 357 4.15 -6.44 27.20
N GLN A 358 4.28 -7.36 26.24
CA GLN A 358 4.73 -7.00 24.89
C GLN A 358 3.70 -6.11 24.18
N ALA A 359 2.40 -6.34 24.37
CA ALA A 359 1.35 -5.47 23.85
C ALA A 359 1.33 -4.11 24.55
N ALA A 360 1.50 -4.05 25.88
CA ALA A 360 1.62 -2.78 26.62
C ALA A 360 2.87 -1.98 26.21
N ARG A 361 3.99 -2.67 25.92
CA ARG A 361 5.20 -2.07 25.35
C ARG A 361 4.94 -1.52 23.96
N GLN A 362 4.39 -2.32 23.04
CA GLN A 362 4.08 -1.88 21.68
C GLN A 362 3.11 -0.68 21.68
N ALA A 363 2.03 -0.71 22.46
CA ALA A 363 1.08 0.40 22.56
C ALA A 363 1.73 1.68 23.11
N GLY A 364 2.61 1.56 24.12
CA GLY A 364 3.37 2.69 24.64
C GLY A 364 4.41 3.23 23.65
N ASP A 365 5.02 2.36 22.83
CA ASP A 365 6.01 2.75 21.81
C ASP A 365 5.31 3.39 20.60
N GLU A 366 4.15 2.87 20.19
CA GLU A 366 3.26 3.48 19.19
C GLU A 366 2.73 4.83 19.66
N PHE A 367 2.30 4.96 20.93
CA PHE A 367 1.94 6.26 21.51
C PHE A 367 3.11 7.25 21.53
N SER A 368 4.34 6.78 21.79
CA SER A 368 5.53 7.64 21.79
C SER A 368 5.98 8.10 20.39
N SER A 369 5.57 7.39 19.33
CA SER A 369 5.97 7.63 17.94
C SER A 369 4.87 8.22 17.07
N GLN A 370 3.59 8.08 17.46
CA GLN A 370 2.49 8.88 16.96
C GLN A 370 2.46 10.24 17.66
N THR A 371 2.55 11.34 16.91
CA THR A 371 2.29 12.69 17.43
C THR A 371 0.80 12.87 17.71
N LEU A 372 0.31 12.27 18.80
CA LEU A 372 -1.10 12.31 19.17
C LEU A 372 -1.57 13.72 19.52
N ARG A 373 -2.86 13.97 19.28
CA ARG A 373 -3.43 15.31 19.11
C ARG A 373 -3.48 16.07 20.44
N GLN A 374 -2.55 17.00 20.63
CA GLN A 374 -2.52 17.90 21.80
C GLN A 374 -3.80 18.75 21.99
N SER A 375 -4.68 18.84 20.98
CA SER A 375 -5.91 19.63 21.04
C SER A 375 -7.07 18.96 21.78
N GLU A 376 -7.16 17.63 21.79
CA GLU A 376 -8.41 16.93 22.20
C GLU A 376 -8.36 16.50 23.68
N ILE A 377 -7.22 15.97 24.14
CA ILE A 377 -7.00 15.61 25.55
C ILE A 377 -6.64 16.85 26.39
N ALA A 378 -5.73 17.70 25.90
CA ALA A 378 -5.18 18.80 26.70
C ALA A 378 -5.99 20.12 26.60
N SER A 379 -7.16 20.11 25.97
CA SER A 379 -8.20 21.12 26.21
C SER A 379 -9.05 20.79 27.46
N VAL A 380 -8.95 19.57 27.99
CA VAL A 380 -9.65 19.10 29.19
C VAL A 380 -8.73 19.06 30.42
N LEU A 381 -7.45 18.73 30.23
CA LEU A 381 -6.46 18.57 31.31
C LEU A 381 -5.43 19.71 31.32
N ALA A 382 -5.49 20.56 32.35
CA ALA A 382 -4.69 21.79 32.47
C ALA A 382 -3.29 21.60 33.10
N ALA A 383 -2.75 20.37 33.11
CA ALA A 383 -1.59 19.98 33.91
C ALA A 383 -0.67 18.97 33.19
N THR A 384 0.55 18.84 33.69
CA THR A 384 1.59 17.97 33.10
C THR A 384 1.20 16.48 33.13
N ILE A 385 1.13 15.81 31.97
CA ILE A 385 0.84 14.37 31.91
C ILE A 385 2.13 13.55 31.95
N ARG A 386 2.12 12.47 32.73
CA ARG A 386 3.22 11.50 32.91
C ARG A 386 2.75 10.09 32.57
N TYR A 387 3.56 9.37 31.81
CA TYR A 387 3.26 8.02 31.32
C TYR A 387 4.22 7.00 31.93
N TYR A 388 3.66 6.01 32.64
CA TYR A 388 4.42 4.93 33.28
C TYR A 388 4.03 3.59 32.64
N ARG A 389 4.99 2.68 32.48
CA ARG A 389 4.76 1.36 31.89
C ARG A 389 5.10 0.30 32.92
N HIS A 390 4.16 -0.57 33.27
CA HIS A 390 4.37 -1.59 34.30
C HIS A 390 3.67 -2.89 33.95
N GLU A 391 4.45 -3.96 33.76
CA GLU A 391 3.98 -5.28 33.33
C GLU A 391 3.08 -5.13 32.09
N GLU A 392 1.82 -5.58 32.14
CA GLU A 392 0.86 -5.41 31.04
C GLU A 392 -0.01 -4.15 31.12
N PHE A 393 0.42 -3.12 31.86
CA PHE A 393 -0.24 -1.81 31.96
C PHE A 393 0.55 -0.65 31.38
N LEU A 394 -0.19 0.29 30.80
CA LEU A 394 0.19 1.67 30.60
C LEU A 394 -0.61 2.55 31.57
N LEU A 395 0.07 3.29 32.44
CA LEU A 395 -0.55 4.25 33.36
C LEU A 395 -0.36 5.69 32.88
N VAL A 396 -1.37 6.51 33.15
CA VAL A 396 -1.44 7.93 32.78
C VAL A 396 -1.85 8.73 34.01
N TYR A 397 -0.95 9.59 34.50
CA TYR A 397 -1.24 10.55 35.57
C TYR A 397 -1.15 11.99 35.04
N ALA A 398 -2.21 12.77 35.27
CA ALA A 398 -2.38 14.11 34.70
C ALA A 398 -2.45 15.25 35.74
N GLY A 399 -2.03 14.99 36.99
CA GLY A 399 -1.97 16.00 38.06
C GLY A 399 -0.54 16.46 38.38
N GLU A 400 -0.42 17.34 39.39
CA GLU A 400 0.87 17.96 39.77
C GLU A 400 1.27 17.71 41.24
N THR A 401 0.51 16.88 41.96
CA THR A 401 0.73 16.58 43.37
C THR A 401 2.06 15.85 43.57
N SER A 402 3.04 16.58 44.11
CA SER A 402 4.45 16.16 44.13
C SER A 402 4.72 14.90 44.97
N GLU A 403 3.92 14.66 46.02
CA GLU A 403 4.00 13.43 46.82
C GLU A 403 3.52 12.20 46.03
N LEU A 404 2.43 12.35 45.25
CA LEU A 404 1.91 11.30 44.37
C LEU A 404 2.87 11.02 43.21
N ILE A 405 3.47 12.05 42.61
CA ILE A 405 4.53 11.87 41.60
C ILE A 405 5.72 11.10 42.20
N ALA A 406 6.19 11.49 43.39
CA ALA A 406 7.27 10.77 44.07
C ALA A 406 6.89 9.35 44.51
N ARG A 407 5.60 9.03 44.66
CA ARG A 407 5.08 7.68 44.92
C ARG A 407 5.04 6.84 43.64
N LEU A 408 4.52 7.38 42.54
CA LEU A 408 4.54 6.76 41.22
C LEU A 408 5.97 6.48 40.74
N ASP A 409 6.87 7.47 40.82
CA ASP A 409 8.28 7.34 40.43
C ASP A 409 9.04 6.26 41.24
N ARG A 410 8.68 6.07 42.52
CA ARG A 410 9.25 5.00 43.37
C ARG A 410 8.66 3.62 43.07
N ALA A 411 7.34 3.54 42.85
CA ALA A 411 6.66 2.27 42.62
C ALA A 411 6.90 1.72 41.21
N LEU A 412 6.90 2.59 40.20
CA LEU A 412 6.87 2.24 38.77
C LEU A 412 8.17 2.58 38.02
N GLY A 413 9.08 3.35 38.65
CA GLY A 413 10.25 3.93 38.00
C GLY A 413 9.94 5.26 37.31
N THR A 414 10.95 5.86 36.68
CA THR A 414 10.79 7.13 35.95
C THR A 414 9.80 7.00 34.79
N PRO A 415 8.89 7.97 34.57
CA PRO A 415 7.96 7.92 33.45
C PRO A 415 8.73 7.96 32.12
N PHE A 416 8.36 7.10 31.17
CA PHE A 416 9.06 6.99 29.88
C PHE A 416 8.75 8.18 28.95
N GLN A 417 7.67 8.89 29.22
CA GLN A 417 7.27 10.10 28.52
C GLN A 417 6.63 11.09 29.51
N ARG A 418 6.92 12.38 29.32
CA ARG A 418 6.29 13.51 30.00
C ARG A 418 5.86 14.49 28.92
N THR A 419 4.60 14.91 28.92
CA THR A 419 4.09 15.95 28.02
C THR A 419 3.83 17.22 28.82
N GLU A 420 4.55 18.28 28.47
CA GLU A 420 4.24 19.62 28.94
C GLU A 420 3.19 20.22 28.01
N TYR A 421 2.07 20.68 28.58
CA TYR A 421 1.03 21.35 27.81
C TYR A 421 1.48 22.77 27.48
N GLN A 422 1.89 22.96 26.23
CA GLN A 422 1.92 24.28 25.63
C GLN A 422 0.56 24.48 24.95
N PRO A 423 -0.27 25.45 25.39
CA PRO A 423 -1.61 25.59 24.85
C PRO A 423 -1.54 25.83 23.34
N PRO A 424 -2.40 25.16 22.53
CA PRO A 424 -2.49 25.49 21.12
C PRO A 424 -2.85 26.97 20.97
N PRO A 425 -2.41 27.65 19.90
CA PRO A 425 -2.97 28.96 19.57
C PRO A 425 -4.50 28.84 19.55
N PRO A 426 -5.23 29.86 20.03
CA PRO A 426 -6.70 29.82 20.04
C PRO A 426 -7.19 29.47 18.64
N VAL A 427 -8.17 28.56 18.54
CA VAL A 427 -8.67 28.05 17.26
C VAL A 427 -8.93 29.22 16.33
N GLU A 428 -8.07 29.38 15.32
CA GLU A 428 -8.18 30.50 14.41
C GLU A 428 -9.54 30.42 13.72
N GLU A 429 -10.28 31.52 13.79
CA GLU A 429 -11.59 31.64 13.17
C GLU A 429 -11.41 31.38 11.68
N ARG A 430 -11.87 30.22 11.21
CA ARG A 430 -11.57 29.68 9.88
C ARG A 430 -11.81 30.74 8.83
N ASP A 431 -10.84 30.93 7.94
CA ASP A 431 -10.99 31.94 6.92
C ASP A 431 -12.22 31.68 6.02
N ALA A 432 -12.75 32.74 5.42
CA ALA A 432 -13.99 32.67 4.65
C ALA A 432 -13.90 31.72 3.43
N LEU A 433 -12.69 31.39 2.97
CA LEU A 433 -12.47 30.38 1.95
C LEU A 433 -12.49 28.97 2.54
N THR A 434 -11.88 28.72 3.70
CA THR A 434 -11.95 27.43 4.40
C THR A 434 -13.40 27.05 4.71
N GLU A 435 -14.21 27.98 5.22
CA GLU A 435 -15.65 27.71 5.45
C GLU A 435 -16.44 27.55 4.15
N LEU A 436 -16.12 28.30 3.08
CA LEU A 436 -16.72 28.08 1.76
C LEU A 436 -16.41 26.67 1.22
N LEU A 437 -15.15 26.22 1.33
CA LEU A 437 -14.72 24.87 0.94
C LEU A 437 -15.44 23.79 1.78
N VAL A 438 -15.55 23.99 3.09
CA VAL A 438 -16.25 23.10 4.02
C VAL A 438 -17.75 23.00 3.71
N SER A 439 -18.44 24.13 3.46
CA SER A 439 -19.87 24.15 3.11
C SER A 439 -20.10 23.46 1.76
N LEU A 440 -19.33 23.82 0.72
CA LEU A 440 -19.46 23.24 -0.61
C LEU A 440 -19.09 21.75 -0.66
N TYR A 441 -18.25 21.25 0.27
CA TYR A 441 -17.98 19.83 0.41
C TYR A 441 -19.11 19.07 1.14
N ARG A 442 -19.68 19.66 2.19
CA ARG A 442 -20.79 19.07 2.96
C ARG A 442 -22.10 19.07 2.18
N GLU A 443 -22.36 20.10 1.38
CA GLU A 443 -23.50 20.15 0.48
C GLU A 443 -23.29 19.22 -0.73
N HIS A 444 -24.27 18.37 -1.03
CA HIS A 444 -24.21 17.42 -2.15
C HIS A 444 -25.14 17.83 -3.30
N ASP A 445 -24.77 17.48 -4.54
CA ASP A 445 -25.64 17.64 -5.71
C ASP A 445 -26.74 16.55 -5.72
N PRO A 446 -28.03 16.92 -5.89
CA PRO A 446 -29.14 15.98 -5.76
C PRO A 446 -29.26 14.96 -6.90
N LYS A 447 -28.54 15.14 -8.01
CA LYS A 447 -28.53 14.23 -9.16
C LYS A 447 -27.33 13.29 -9.14
N THR A 448 -26.13 13.81 -8.91
CA THR A 448 -24.89 13.02 -8.95
C THR A 448 -24.53 12.40 -7.61
N LYS A 449 -25.04 12.96 -6.50
CA LYS A 449 -24.61 12.66 -5.12
C LYS A 449 -23.12 12.90 -4.85
N ALA A 450 -22.45 13.67 -5.69
CA ALA A 450 -21.11 14.20 -5.38
C ALA A 450 -21.23 15.51 -4.59
N PRO A 451 -20.22 15.88 -3.77
CA PRO A 451 -20.13 17.22 -3.18
C PRO A 451 -20.26 18.34 -4.23
N LYS A 452 -21.00 19.40 -3.91
CA LYS A 452 -21.23 20.55 -4.82
C LYS A 452 -19.93 21.21 -5.24
N LEU A 453 -18.91 21.16 -4.38
CA LEU A 453 -17.54 21.63 -4.60
C LEU A 453 -16.96 21.29 -6.00
N PHE A 454 -17.27 20.09 -6.52
CA PHE A 454 -16.77 19.61 -7.81
C PHE A 454 -17.65 19.99 -9.01
N SER A 455 -18.77 20.69 -8.79
CA SER A 455 -19.65 21.17 -9.85
C SER A 455 -19.02 22.37 -10.57
N PRO A 456 -19.04 22.44 -11.92
CA PRO A 456 -18.51 23.58 -12.68
C PRO A 456 -19.11 24.93 -12.26
N ASN A 457 -20.35 24.94 -11.75
CA ASN A 457 -21.01 26.15 -11.27
C ASN A 457 -20.33 26.77 -10.04
N GLN A 458 -19.54 25.99 -9.28
CA GLN A 458 -18.80 26.49 -8.11
C GLN A 458 -17.44 27.10 -8.47
N PHE A 459 -16.99 27.03 -9.73
CA PHE A 459 -15.73 27.68 -10.13
C PHE A 459 -15.73 29.18 -9.82
N ALA A 460 -16.85 29.87 -10.02
CA ALA A 460 -16.95 31.31 -9.74
C ALA A 460 -16.73 31.67 -8.25
N PRO A 461 -17.52 31.15 -7.27
CA PRO A 461 -17.30 31.46 -5.86
C PRO A 461 -15.95 30.95 -5.33
N LEU A 462 -15.47 29.78 -5.78
CA LEU A 462 -14.13 29.31 -5.41
C LEU A 462 -13.05 30.30 -5.86
N ARG A 463 -13.05 30.67 -7.15
CA ARG A 463 -12.09 31.61 -7.72
C ARG A 463 -12.15 32.99 -7.05
N GLN A 464 -13.34 33.46 -6.67
CA GLN A 464 -13.49 34.68 -5.88
C GLN A 464 -12.84 34.55 -4.48
N GLY A 465 -13.10 33.46 -3.76
CA GLY A 465 -12.55 33.22 -2.42
C GLY A 465 -11.02 33.09 -2.40
N PHE A 466 -10.44 32.30 -3.32
CA PHE A 466 -8.99 32.18 -3.48
C PHE A 466 -8.33 33.53 -3.85
N ALA A 467 -8.96 34.33 -4.72
CA ALA A 467 -8.43 35.64 -5.08
C ALA A 467 -8.50 36.67 -3.94
N ALA A 468 -9.56 36.64 -3.11
CA ALA A 468 -9.67 37.48 -1.92
C ALA A 468 -8.59 37.12 -0.89
N ARG A 469 -8.34 35.82 -0.67
CA ARG A 469 -7.25 35.35 0.20
C ARG A 469 -5.86 35.72 -0.35
N PHE A 470 -5.64 35.66 -1.67
CA PHE A 470 -4.41 36.15 -2.30
C PHE A 470 -4.21 37.66 -2.04
N GLU A 471 -5.26 38.46 -2.21
CA GLU A 471 -5.21 39.91 -1.98
C GLU A 471 -4.82 40.25 -0.53
N GLN A 472 -5.37 39.52 0.45
CA GLN A 472 -5.06 39.66 1.87
C GLN A 472 -3.64 39.19 2.19
N ALA A 473 -3.26 37.97 1.78
CA ALA A 473 -1.95 37.38 2.06
C ALA A 473 -0.78 38.14 1.42
N HIS A 474 -1.04 38.88 0.34
CA HIS A 474 -0.01 39.62 -0.41
C HIS A 474 -0.23 41.14 -0.42
N GLU A 475 -1.06 41.69 0.48
CA GLU A 475 -1.31 43.14 0.56
C GLU A 475 -0.01 44.00 0.57
N PRO A 476 1.06 43.64 1.30
CA PRO A 476 2.33 44.39 1.25
C PRO A 476 2.99 44.39 -0.14
N ALA A 477 2.85 43.30 -0.90
CA ALA A 477 3.35 43.20 -2.27
C ALA A 477 2.50 44.05 -3.23
N LEU A 478 1.16 44.06 -3.07
CA LEU A 478 0.27 44.94 -3.84
C LEU A 478 0.61 46.43 -3.57
N ARG A 479 0.82 46.82 -2.30
CA ARG A 479 1.23 48.17 -1.93
C ARG A 479 2.60 48.55 -2.52
N SER A 480 3.58 47.64 -2.47
CA SER A 480 4.91 47.83 -3.10
C SER A 480 4.87 47.86 -4.63
N ALA A 481 3.91 47.17 -5.26
CA ALA A 481 3.72 47.13 -6.70
C ALA A 481 3.08 48.41 -7.25
N PHE A 482 2.00 48.85 -6.60
CA PHE A 482 1.16 49.96 -7.08
C PHE A 482 1.60 51.33 -6.55
N GLY A 483 2.27 51.39 -5.39
CA GLY A 483 2.78 52.65 -4.83
C GLY A 483 1.65 53.63 -4.50
N GLU A 484 1.81 54.89 -4.94
CA GLU A 484 0.84 55.96 -4.72
C GLU A 484 -0.52 55.69 -5.40
N GLU A 485 -0.55 54.91 -6.48
CA GLU A 485 -1.78 54.48 -7.18
C GLU A 485 -2.47 53.26 -6.53
N TYR A 486 -2.06 52.82 -5.33
CA TYR A 486 -2.60 51.58 -4.73
C TYR A 486 -4.13 51.56 -4.65
N ASP A 487 -4.77 52.62 -4.14
CA ASP A 487 -6.22 52.64 -3.97
C ASP A 487 -6.95 52.78 -5.31
N ASP A 488 -6.42 53.56 -6.27
CA ASP A 488 -6.96 53.69 -7.64
C ASP A 488 -6.87 52.36 -8.41
N MET A 489 -5.73 51.66 -8.33
CA MET A 489 -5.55 50.35 -8.94
C MET A 489 -6.47 49.30 -8.30
N ARG A 490 -6.64 49.37 -6.97
CA ARG A 490 -7.55 48.48 -6.24
C ARG A 490 -9.01 48.73 -6.62
N ALA A 491 -9.44 49.99 -6.75
CA ALA A 491 -10.76 50.36 -7.22
C ALA A 491 -10.99 49.87 -8.67
N TRP A 492 -10.07 50.15 -9.58
CA TRP A 492 -10.13 49.72 -10.98
C TRP A 492 -10.21 48.20 -11.16
N LEU A 493 -9.50 47.44 -10.31
CA LEU A 493 -9.58 45.98 -10.24
C LEU A 493 -10.91 45.49 -9.63
N ASN A 494 -11.48 46.20 -8.66
CA ASN A 494 -12.77 45.86 -8.04
C ASN A 494 -13.96 46.06 -9.00
N GLU A 495 -13.88 46.99 -9.95
CA GLU A 495 -14.82 47.10 -11.08
C GLU A 495 -14.77 45.86 -12.01
N ARG A 496 -13.68 45.09 -11.97
CA ARG A 496 -13.34 44.01 -12.91
C ARG A 496 -13.07 42.69 -12.17
N PRO A 497 -14.00 42.18 -11.35
CA PRO A 497 -13.75 41.04 -10.46
C PRO A 497 -13.18 39.83 -11.21
N GLN A 498 -13.78 39.45 -12.34
CA GLN A 498 -13.29 38.31 -13.12
C GLN A 498 -11.87 38.50 -13.69
N PHE A 499 -11.45 39.73 -13.96
CA PHE A 499 -10.09 40.05 -14.40
C PHE A 499 -9.14 39.95 -13.21
N LYS A 500 -9.44 40.69 -12.12
CA LYS A 500 -8.68 40.71 -10.86
C LYS A 500 -8.40 39.31 -10.34
N GLU A 501 -9.45 38.50 -10.26
CA GLU A 501 -9.39 37.10 -9.84
C GLU A 501 -8.46 36.25 -10.73
N THR A 502 -8.47 36.47 -12.05
CA THR A 502 -7.63 35.72 -12.98
C THR A 502 -6.17 36.21 -12.99
N LEU A 503 -5.94 37.51 -12.75
CA LEU A 503 -4.60 38.09 -12.57
C LEU A 503 -3.94 37.57 -11.29
N PHE A 504 -4.66 37.62 -10.16
CA PHE A 504 -4.13 37.19 -8.86
C PHE A 504 -3.84 35.68 -8.85
N LEU A 505 -4.73 34.87 -9.41
CA LEU A 505 -4.59 33.40 -9.47
C LEU A 505 -3.75 32.89 -10.65
N ALA A 506 -3.09 33.79 -11.39
CA ALA A 506 -2.03 33.42 -12.32
C ALA A 506 -0.65 33.39 -11.64
N PHE A 507 -0.46 34.10 -10.52
CA PHE A 507 0.80 34.08 -9.77
C PHE A 507 0.94 32.81 -8.91
N ASP A 508 2.09 32.16 -8.98
CA ASP A 508 2.52 31.14 -8.03
C ASP A 508 3.49 31.75 -7.00
N PRO A 509 3.09 31.97 -5.74
CA PRO A 509 3.95 32.59 -4.72
C PRO A 509 5.27 31.85 -4.45
N ARG A 510 5.41 30.58 -4.87
CA ARG A 510 6.63 29.79 -4.75
C ARG A 510 7.65 30.10 -5.85
N HIS A 511 7.20 30.64 -6.97
CA HIS A 511 7.98 30.74 -8.21
C HIS A 511 8.05 32.17 -8.77
N ASP A 512 7.10 33.04 -8.43
CA ASP A 512 6.96 34.35 -9.05
C ASP A 512 7.30 35.50 -8.09
N ASP A 513 7.65 36.67 -8.63
CA ASP A 513 7.79 37.92 -7.89
C ASP A 513 6.52 38.77 -8.02
N ILE A 514 5.59 38.56 -7.10
CA ILE A 514 4.27 39.22 -7.10
C ILE A 514 4.41 40.75 -7.15
N ALA A 515 5.40 41.33 -6.45
CA ALA A 515 5.59 42.77 -6.42
C ALA A 515 6.13 43.32 -7.76
N ALA A 516 7.09 42.63 -8.39
CA ALA A 516 7.61 43.02 -9.70
C ALA A 516 6.56 42.82 -10.81
N GLY A 517 5.89 41.66 -10.84
CA GLY A 517 4.87 41.34 -11.84
C GLY A 517 3.66 42.27 -11.78
N LEU A 518 3.13 42.57 -10.58
CA LEU A 518 2.04 43.54 -10.43
C LEU A 518 2.47 44.99 -10.73
N ARG A 519 3.74 45.35 -10.50
CA ARG A 519 4.27 46.68 -10.89
C ARG A 519 4.30 46.83 -12.42
N LEU A 520 4.74 45.79 -13.12
CA LEU A 520 4.68 45.74 -14.58
C LEU A 520 3.22 45.73 -15.09
N PHE A 521 2.31 45.03 -14.41
CA PHE A 521 0.89 45.10 -14.72
C PHE A 521 0.31 46.52 -14.61
N ARG A 522 0.69 47.28 -13.57
CA ARG A 522 0.29 48.69 -13.44
C ARG A 522 0.81 49.51 -14.63
N GLN A 523 2.09 49.37 -14.98
CA GLN A 523 2.69 50.06 -16.13
C GLN A 523 2.00 49.72 -17.47
N LEU A 524 1.56 48.47 -17.65
CA LEU A 524 0.77 48.03 -18.80
C LEU A 524 -0.62 48.71 -18.85
N LYS A 525 -1.29 48.83 -17.70
CA LYS A 525 -2.55 49.60 -17.54
C LYS A 525 -2.34 51.09 -17.80
N GLU A 526 -1.25 51.68 -17.32
CA GLU A 526 -0.90 53.11 -17.54
C GLU A 526 -0.67 53.42 -19.02
N ALA A 527 0.09 52.56 -19.73
CA ALA A 527 0.43 52.75 -21.13
C ALA A 527 -0.73 52.42 -22.09
N TYR A 528 -1.56 51.43 -21.77
CA TYR A 528 -2.63 50.94 -22.65
C TYR A 528 -4.03 50.93 -22.00
N PRO A 529 -4.50 52.01 -21.34
CA PRO A 529 -5.70 52.01 -20.49
C PRO A 529 -7.00 51.71 -21.24
N LYS A 530 -7.04 51.96 -22.56
CA LYS A 530 -8.20 51.65 -23.42
C LYS A 530 -8.16 50.26 -24.05
N ARG A 531 -7.08 49.49 -23.84
CA ARG A 531 -6.86 48.17 -24.45
C ARG A 531 -6.54 47.08 -23.43
N ILE A 532 -6.18 47.43 -22.19
CA ILE A 532 -5.85 46.44 -21.14
C ILE A 532 -6.99 45.43 -20.91
N ASP A 533 -8.25 45.86 -21.01
CA ASP A 533 -9.44 45.01 -20.92
C ASP A 533 -9.57 44.02 -22.11
N ASP A 534 -9.23 44.44 -23.34
CA ASP A 534 -9.21 43.56 -24.53
C ASP A 534 -8.07 42.52 -24.49
N TYR A 535 -6.93 42.86 -23.87
CA TYR A 535 -5.70 42.05 -23.87
C TYR A 535 -5.36 41.47 -22.49
N GLY A 536 -6.35 41.25 -21.63
CA GLY A 536 -6.16 40.79 -20.25
C GLY A 536 -5.28 39.54 -20.11
N ASN A 537 -5.52 38.49 -20.90
CA ASN A 537 -4.69 37.28 -20.91
C ASN A 537 -3.21 37.58 -21.28
N LEU A 538 -2.97 38.54 -22.18
CA LEU A 538 -1.62 38.92 -22.60
C LEU A 538 -0.92 39.77 -21.53
N ALA A 539 -1.65 40.65 -20.85
CA ALA A 539 -1.14 41.43 -19.74
C ALA A 539 -0.77 40.55 -18.54
N ILE A 540 -1.62 39.56 -18.22
CA ILE A 540 -1.37 38.54 -17.20
C ILE A 540 -0.13 37.71 -17.57
N ALA A 541 -0.06 37.18 -18.79
CA ALA A 541 1.11 36.42 -19.26
C ALA A 541 2.40 37.25 -19.25
N THR A 542 2.33 38.55 -19.55
CA THR A 542 3.49 39.46 -19.45
C THR A 542 3.91 39.65 -17.99
N ALA A 543 2.95 39.83 -17.08
CA ALA A 543 3.22 40.03 -15.65
C ALA A 543 3.88 38.83 -14.97
N VAL A 544 3.48 37.59 -15.28
CA VAL A 544 4.02 36.35 -14.66
C VAL A 544 5.28 35.77 -15.35
N VAL A 545 5.75 36.42 -16.42
CA VAL A 545 6.97 36.01 -17.16
C VAL A 545 8.12 37.00 -16.97
N TRP A 546 7.81 38.27 -16.75
CA TRP A 546 8.78 39.36 -16.66
C TRP A 546 8.98 39.89 -15.23
N ASP A 547 8.32 39.27 -14.25
CA ASP A 547 8.62 39.38 -12.83
C ASP A 547 10.08 38.97 -12.51
N ARG A 548 10.60 37.93 -13.18
CA ARG A 548 11.91 37.33 -12.89
C ARG A 548 12.72 37.03 -14.16
N PRO A 549 13.96 37.55 -14.30
CA PRO A 549 14.80 37.34 -15.49
C PRO A 549 15.09 35.89 -15.89
N ARG A 550 14.89 34.90 -14.98
CA ARG A 550 15.12 33.47 -15.25
C ARG A 550 14.06 32.83 -16.15
N ASN A 551 12.86 33.42 -16.17
CA ASN A 551 11.64 32.98 -16.87
C ASN A 551 11.70 33.35 -18.36
N VAL A 552 12.42 34.42 -18.69
CA VAL A 552 12.64 34.92 -20.06
C VAL A 552 13.71 34.08 -20.78
N TYR A 553 13.45 33.72 -22.04
CA TYR A 553 14.39 32.98 -22.89
C TYR A 553 15.59 33.84 -23.31
N ASP A 554 16.79 33.48 -22.83
CA ASP A 554 18.06 34.12 -23.19
C ASP A 554 18.84 33.32 -24.25
N TYR A 555 18.81 33.83 -25.48
CA TYR A 555 19.62 33.34 -26.60
C TYR A 555 21.10 33.77 -26.52
N GLY A 556 21.53 34.46 -25.46
CA GLY A 556 22.92 34.86 -25.23
C GLY A 556 23.92 33.71 -25.22
N ASN A 557 23.53 32.52 -24.78
CA ASN A 557 24.39 31.34 -24.85
C ASN A 557 24.61 30.85 -26.30
N HIS A 558 23.61 31.03 -27.19
CA HIS A 558 23.74 30.74 -28.62
C HIS A 558 24.63 31.78 -29.32
N GLN A 559 24.44 33.08 -29.03
CA GLN A 559 25.29 34.17 -29.51
C GLN A 559 26.77 33.98 -29.11
N LYS A 560 27.04 33.66 -27.83
CA LYS A 560 28.40 33.38 -27.34
C LYS A 560 29.03 32.19 -28.06
N ARG A 561 28.27 31.10 -28.27
CA ARG A 561 28.76 29.88 -28.92
C ARG A 561 29.24 30.09 -30.36
N VAL A 562 28.64 31.03 -31.11
CA VAL A 562 29.10 31.37 -32.48
C VAL A 562 30.14 32.49 -32.52
N GLY A 563 30.52 33.08 -31.38
CA GLY A 563 31.37 34.28 -31.33
C GLY A 563 30.72 35.50 -31.99
N GLY A 564 29.39 35.57 -32.01
CA GLY A 564 28.64 36.70 -32.57
C GLY A 564 28.61 37.90 -31.63
N ILE A 565 28.01 39.00 -32.08
CA ILE A 565 27.78 40.22 -31.28
C ILE A 565 26.31 40.23 -30.84
N MET A 566 26.03 40.46 -29.56
CA MET A 566 24.64 40.56 -29.06
C MET A 566 23.96 41.81 -29.64
N PRO A 567 22.75 41.73 -30.24
CA PRO A 567 22.02 42.90 -30.70
C PRO A 567 21.69 43.88 -29.57
N GLU A 568 21.75 45.16 -29.90
CA GLU A 568 21.27 46.26 -29.05
C GLU A 568 19.73 46.33 -29.03
N ASN A 569 19.17 47.16 -28.15
CA ASN A 569 17.73 47.47 -28.11
C ASN A 569 16.83 46.21 -28.01
N ARG A 570 17.26 45.25 -27.20
CA ARG A 570 16.49 44.08 -26.80
C ARG A 570 15.27 44.51 -25.98
N LEU A 571 14.12 43.93 -26.26
CA LEU A 571 12.85 44.29 -25.62
C LEU A 571 12.76 43.75 -24.19
N GLU A 572 12.09 44.49 -23.31
CA GLU A 572 11.62 44.04 -22.00
C GLU A 572 10.12 43.63 -22.10
N GLY A 573 9.45 43.43 -20.96
CA GLY A 573 8.04 43.00 -20.93
C GLY A 573 7.07 44.03 -21.51
N LEU A 574 7.31 45.32 -21.27
CA LEU A 574 6.43 46.41 -21.72
C LEU A 574 6.40 46.50 -23.26
N GLU A 575 7.58 46.46 -23.91
CA GLU A 575 7.67 46.54 -25.37
C GLU A 575 7.26 45.22 -26.05
N ASN A 576 7.36 44.09 -25.34
CA ASN A 576 6.79 42.82 -25.79
C ASN A 576 5.27 42.87 -25.90
N PHE A 577 4.60 43.41 -24.88
CA PHE A 577 3.15 43.64 -24.92
C PHE A 577 2.79 44.65 -26.01
N ALA A 578 3.47 45.81 -26.04
CA ALA A 578 3.29 46.87 -27.04
C ALA A 578 3.30 46.32 -28.47
N TYR A 579 4.36 45.62 -28.85
CA TYR A 579 4.51 45.05 -30.19
C TYR A 579 3.35 44.13 -30.57
N LEU A 580 2.95 43.22 -29.67
CA LEU A 580 1.89 42.23 -29.95
C LEU A 580 0.52 42.92 -30.07
N VAL A 581 0.26 43.90 -29.23
CA VAL A 581 -0.96 44.72 -29.20
C VAL A 581 -1.06 45.64 -30.42
N GLU A 582 0.05 46.17 -30.92
CA GLU A 582 0.10 47.02 -32.11
C GLU A 582 0.06 46.23 -33.43
N THR A 583 0.63 45.02 -33.47
CA THR A 583 0.69 44.19 -34.68
C THR A 583 -0.46 43.17 -34.83
N GLU A 584 -1.33 42.98 -33.82
CA GLU A 584 -2.37 41.93 -33.82
C GLU A 584 -3.29 41.97 -35.07
N ALA A 585 -3.62 43.16 -35.57
CA ALA A 585 -4.46 43.33 -36.75
C ALA A 585 -3.84 42.69 -38.02
N VAL A 586 -2.51 42.63 -38.09
CA VAL A 586 -1.76 41.94 -39.15
C VAL A 586 -1.63 40.44 -38.83
N MET A 587 -1.55 40.08 -37.55
CA MET A 587 -1.49 38.69 -37.05
C MET A 587 -2.87 38.04 -36.85
N GLN A 588 -3.86 38.42 -37.66
CA GLN A 588 -5.22 37.86 -37.72
C GLN A 588 -6.11 38.03 -36.46
N GLY A 589 -5.79 38.94 -35.53
CA GLY A 589 -6.71 39.31 -34.43
C GLY A 589 -6.99 38.20 -33.40
N ARG A 590 -6.06 37.25 -33.24
CA ARG A 590 -6.25 36.02 -32.44
C ARG A 590 -5.74 36.11 -31.00
N ILE A 591 -4.73 36.93 -30.70
CA ILE A 591 -3.97 36.84 -29.44
C ILE A 591 -4.83 37.19 -28.23
N ARG A 592 -5.79 38.12 -28.39
CA ARG A 592 -6.75 38.52 -27.35
C ARG A 592 -7.61 37.38 -26.78
N TYR A 593 -7.82 36.31 -27.55
CA TYR A 593 -8.63 35.15 -27.14
C TYR A 593 -7.80 33.94 -26.70
N VAL A 594 -6.48 33.99 -26.81
CA VAL A 594 -5.61 32.89 -26.37
C VAL A 594 -5.46 32.97 -24.84
N PRO A 595 -5.66 31.87 -24.08
CA PRO A 595 -5.48 31.88 -22.63
C PRO A 595 -4.06 32.26 -22.22
N TRP A 596 -3.88 32.91 -21.06
CA TRP A 596 -2.57 33.36 -20.60
C TRP A 596 -1.55 32.22 -20.50
N GLU A 597 -2.00 31.00 -20.16
CA GLU A 597 -1.18 29.77 -20.09
C GLU A 597 -0.50 29.39 -21.42
N PHE A 598 -1.03 29.86 -22.56
CA PHE A 598 -0.38 29.73 -23.86
C PHE A 598 0.50 30.94 -24.19
N LEU A 599 0.13 32.13 -23.72
CA LEU A 599 0.81 33.39 -24.04
C LEU A 599 2.14 33.58 -23.31
N VAL A 600 2.39 32.86 -22.22
CA VAL A 600 3.71 32.83 -21.57
C VAL A 600 4.81 32.37 -22.55
N HIS A 601 4.47 31.46 -23.48
CA HIS A 601 5.34 30.98 -24.56
C HIS A 601 5.42 31.92 -25.80
N VAL A 602 4.82 33.12 -25.71
CA VAL A 602 4.90 34.18 -26.72
C VAL A 602 5.72 35.36 -26.20
N VAL A 603 5.46 35.80 -24.97
CA VAL A 603 6.04 37.04 -24.42
C VAL A 603 7.43 36.86 -23.81
N ASN A 604 7.87 35.62 -23.57
CA ASN A 604 9.11 35.28 -22.86
C ASN A 604 10.40 35.47 -23.69
N HIS A 605 10.56 36.54 -24.49
CA HIS A 605 11.76 36.71 -25.31
C HIS A 605 12.21 38.16 -25.52
N ARG A 606 13.50 38.31 -25.82
CA ARG A 606 14.22 39.59 -25.89
C ARG A 606 14.51 40.10 -27.31
N THR A 607 13.87 39.52 -28.35
CA THR A 607 14.12 39.86 -29.77
C THR A 607 13.80 41.34 -30.04
N PRO A 608 14.77 42.18 -30.49
CA PRO A 608 14.55 43.58 -30.85
C PRO A 608 13.41 43.79 -31.85
N VAL A 609 12.66 44.89 -31.72
CA VAL A 609 11.48 45.20 -32.54
C VAL A 609 11.73 45.14 -34.05
N GLN A 610 12.90 45.58 -34.50
CA GLN A 610 13.31 45.57 -35.92
C GLN A 610 13.39 44.14 -36.47
N GLU A 611 13.90 43.18 -35.68
CA GLU A 611 13.96 41.77 -36.05
C GLU A 611 12.55 41.14 -36.05
N ARG A 612 11.66 41.58 -35.16
CA ARG A 612 10.26 41.12 -35.14
C ARG A 612 9.48 41.60 -36.36
N GLN A 613 9.62 42.89 -36.72
CA GLN A 613 9.04 43.49 -37.92
C GLN A 613 9.56 42.84 -39.21
N TRP A 614 10.86 42.57 -39.29
CA TRP A 614 11.45 41.78 -40.38
C TRP A 614 10.84 40.37 -40.45
N SER A 615 10.72 39.68 -39.31
CA SER A 615 10.11 38.34 -39.25
C SER A 615 8.66 38.34 -39.71
N LEU A 616 7.88 39.35 -39.32
CA LEU A 616 6.49 39.53 -39.76
C LEU A 616 6.43 39.70 -41.29
N SER A 617 7.29 40.55 -41.85
CA SER A 617 7.35 40.82 -43.29
C SER A 617 7.80 39.60 -44.10
N ALA A 618 8.76 38.83 -43.57
CA ALA A 618 9.32 37.65 -44.25
C ALA A 618 8.43 36.39 -44.15
N MET A 619 7.77 36.18 -43.01
CA MET A 619 7.13 34.90 -42.67
C MET A 619 5.61 34.91 -42.63
N LEU A 620 4.93 36.07 -42.60
CA LEU A 620 3.46 36.10 -42.63
C LEU A 620 2.84 35.35 -43.84
N PRO A 621 3.39 35.40 -45.07
CA PRO A 621 2.90 34.59 -46.20
C PRO A 621 3.08 33.07 -46.03
N ARG A 622 3.98 32.65 -45.13
CA ARG A 622 4.29 31.25 -44.78
C ARG A 622 3.92 30.91 -43.33
N ARG A 623 3.00 31.67 -42.71
CA ARG A 623 2.63 31.52 -41.29
C ARG A 623 2.13 30.12 -40.95
N VAL A 624 1.32 29.47 -41.78
CA VAL A 624 0.80 28.11 -41.49
C VAL A 624 1.98 27.13 -41.49
N MET A 625 2.18 26.42 -40.36
CA MET A 625 3.36 25.58 -40.11
C MET A 625 4.69 26.34 -40.18
N PHE A 626 4.74 27.61 -39.73
CA PHE A 626 5.92 28.48 -39.83
C PHE A 626 7.20 27.83 -39.29
N GLY A 627 7.12 26.96 -38.26
CA GLY A 627 8.28 26.36 -37.61
C GLY A 627 9.17 25.52 -38.54
N LYS A 628 8.67 25.16 -39.72
CA LYS A 628 9.48 24.61 -40.83
C LYS A 628 10.62 25.54 -41.26
N CYS A 629 10.54 26.85 -40.97
CA CYS A 629 11.63 27.81 -41.21
C CYS A 629 12.91 27.54 -40.39
N TYR A 630 12.87 26.64 -39.39
CA TYR A 630 14.06 26.00 -38.81
C TYR A 630 15.02 25.51 -39.92
N SER A 631 14.47 24.91 -41.00
CA SER A 631 15.26 24.40 -42.12
C SER A 631 15.65 25.44 -43.16
N ASP A 632 15.13 26.68 -43.07
CA ASP A 632 15.57 27.78 -43.94
C ASP A 632 16.96 28.30 -43.52
N VAL A 633 17.34 28.16 -42.24
CA VAL A 633 18.66 28.52 -41.70
C VAL A 633 19.72 27.53 -42.17
N PRO A 634 20.77 27.96 -42.90
CA PRO A 634 21.82 27.08 -43.43
C PRO A 634 22.57 26.34 -42.31
N TYR A 635 22.90 25.06 -42.54
CA TYR A 635 23.71 24.31 -41.59
C TYR A 635 25.19 24.68 -41.71
N ASP A 636 25.83 25.02 -40.59
CA ASP A 636 27.27 25.28 -40.51
C ASP A 636 28.02 24.01 -40.08
N THR A 637 28.42 23.19 -41.06
CA THR A 637 29.20 21.97 -40.83
C THR A 637 30.57 22.27 -40.23
N GLN A 638 31.19 23.40 -40.61
CA GLN A 638 32.50 23.82 -40.08
C GLN A 638 32.40 24.18 -38.60
N MET A 639 31.29 24.80 -38.16
CA MET A 639 30.97 25.00 -36.75
C MET A 639 30.81 23.68 -35.97
N LEU A 640 30.30 22.61 -36.61
CA LEU A 640 30.20 21.30 -35.97
C LEU A 640 31.59 20.63 -35.87
N GLU A 641 32.28 20.51 -37.01
CA GLU A 641 33.57 19.84 -37.17
C GLU A 641 34.69 20.48 -36.31
N THR A 642 34.73 21.82 -36.23
CA THR A 642 35.73 22.52 -35.41
C THR A 642 35.36 22.61 -33.92
N SER A 643 34.23 22.03 -33.50
CA SER A 643 33.66 22.18 -32.16
C SER A 643 33.40 23.65 -31.79
N SER A 644 32.80 24.39 -32.71
CA SER A 644 32.46 25.82 -32.63
C SER A 644 33.67 26.78 -32.50
N ARG A 645 34.89 26.33 -32.84
CA ARG A 645 36.08 27.19 -32.94
C ARG A 645 36.10 28.08 -34.19
N VAL A 646 35.43 27.67 -35.26
CA VAL A 646 35.21 28.47 -36.47
C VAL A 646 33.71 28.47 -36.78
N CYS A 647 33.10 29.64 -36.86
CA CYS A 647 31.66 29.81 -37.12
C CYS A 647 31.45 30.92 -38.15
N ARG A 648 30.60 30.70 -39.16
CA ARG A 648 30.32 31.69 -40.22
C ARG A 648 29.71 33.00 -39.70
N LEU A 649 29.00 32.93 -38.58
CA LEU A 649 28.36 34.05 -37.88
C LEU A 649 29.31 34.80 -36.90
N GLY A 650 30.55 34.34 -36.77
CA GLY A 650 31.55 34.95 -35.87
C GLY A 650 31.88 36.40 -36.22
N GLY A 651 31.94 37.25 -35.19
CA GLY A 651 32.17 38.69 -35.31
C GLY A 651 31.01 39.49 -35.92
N LYS A 652 29.83 38.88 -36.12
CA LYS A 652 28.64 39.53 -36.72
C LYS A 652 27.50 39.66 -35.70
N PRO A 653 26.59 40.64 -35.84
CA PRO A 653 25.39 40.73 -35.01
C PRO A 653 24.55 39.45 -35.06
N TYR A 654 24.16 38.92 -33.90
CA TYR A 654 23.38 37.69 -33.74
C TYR A 654 21.88 37.96 -33.92
N THR A 655 21.51 38.34 -35.15
CA THR A 655 20.14 38.71 -35.53
C THR A 655 19.48 37.62 -36.39
N LEU A 656 18.14 37.59 -36.45
CA LEU A 656 17.39 36.65 -37.28
C LEU A 656 17.77 36.73 -38.79
N PRO A 657 17.94 37.92 -39.41
CA PRO A 657 18.48 38.02 -40.77
C PRO A 657 19.87 37.39 -40.93
N ASN A 658 20.77 37.58 -39.95
CA ASN A 658 22.13 37.04 -40.02
C ASN A 658 22.19 35.53 -39.74
N LEU A 659 21.29 35.01 -38.89
CA LEU A 659 21.10 33.57 -38.72
C LEU A 659 20.65 32.93 -40.04
N LEU A 660 19.71 33.54 -40.75
CA LEU A 660 19.27 33.08 -42.07
C LEU A 660 20.38 33.19 -43.14
N ALA A 661 21.21 34.23 -43.10
CA ALA A 661 22.25 34.48 -44.10
C ALA A 661 23.55 33.66 -43.90
N PHE A 662 23.99 33.48 -42.65
CA PHE A 662 25.28 32.85 -42.33
C PHE A 662 25.15 31.43 -41.74
N GLY A 663 23.98 31.10 -41.17
CA GLY A 663 23.69 29.77 -40.65
C GLY A 663 24.20 29.48 -39.24
N GLY A 664 24.16 28.20 -38.88
CA GLY A 664 24.64 27.65 -37.61
C GLY A 664 24.35 26.16 -37.49
N VAL A 665 24.48 25.58 -36.29
CA VAL A 665 24.03 24.20 -36.01
C VAL A 665 22.57 24.18 -35.54
N CYS A 666 22.01 22.99 -35.26
CA CYS A 666 20.62 22.79 -34.83
C CYS A 666 20.12 23.75 -33.73
N ALA A 667 20.98 24.11 -32.76
CA ALA A 667 20.63 25.10 -31.74
C ALA A 667 20.30 26.49 -32.31
N MET A 668 21.00 26.94 -33.35
CA MET A 668 20.73 28.20 -34.04
C MET A 668 19.47 28.12 -34.92
N GLN A 669 19.21 26.94 -35.51
CA GLN A 669 18.00 26.68 -36.28
C GLN A 669 16.74 26.70 -35.38
N ALA A 670 16.83 26.10 -34.19
CA ALA A 670 15.77 26.12 -33.17
C ALA A 670 15.56 27.51 -32.56
N ASP A 671 16.63 28.23 -32.20
CA ASP A 671 16.57 29.61 -31.69
C ASP A 671 15.90 30.55 -32.69
N TYR A 672 16.34 30.51 -33.95
CA TYR A 672 15.75 31.28 -35.04
C TYR A 672 14.25 31.02 -35.16
N ALA A 673 13.84 29.74 -35.27
CA ALA A 673 12.44 29.40 -35.46
C ALA A 673 11.57 29.77 -34.24
N ALA A 674 12.04 29.52 -33.01
CA ALA A 674 11.31 29.92 -31.80
C ALA A 674 11.14 31.45 -31.73
N ARG A 675 12.19 32.23 -31.99
CA ARG A 675 12.14 33.70 -32.03
C ARG A 675 11.29 34.26 -33.17
N VAL A 676 11.23 33.60 -34.32
CA VAL A 676 10.30 33.92 -35.42
C VAL A 676 8.85 33.67 -34.97
N GLY A 677 8.55 32.51 -34.36
CA GLY A 677 7.21 32.18 -33.88
C GLY A 677 6.66 33.18 -32.87
N LYS A 678 7.46 33.53 -31.85
CA LYS A 678 7.13 34.58 -30.88
C LYS A 678 6.98 35.98 -31.51
N SER A 679 7.66 36.23 -32.63
CA SER A 679 7.48 37.47 -33.42
C SER A 679 6.20 37.49 -34.26
N LEU A 680 5.62 36.32 -34.55
CA LEU A 680 4.33 36.13 -35.24
C LEU A 680 3.15 35.91 -34.27
N GLY A 681 3.36 36.13 -32.95
CA GLY A 681 2.33 35.94 -31.93
C GLY A 681 1.97 34.47 -31.66
N VAL A 682 2.85 33.52 -32.01
CA VAL A 682 2.60 32.08 -31.89
C VAL A 682 3.32 31.50 -30.67
N PRO A 683 2.65 30.78 -29.77
CA PRO A 683 3.31 30.04 -28.68
C PRO A 683 4.33 29.06 -29.26
N SER A 684 5.61 29.28 -29.00
CA SER A 684 6.71 28.58 -29.69
C SER A 684 7.90 28.45 -28.75
N GLU A 685 8.58 27.32 -28.72
CA GLU A 685 9.75 27.14 -27.83
C GLU A 685 10.93 26.43 -28.49
N TYR A 686 12.11 26.80 -27.99
CA TYR A 686 13.36 26.06 -28.17
C TYR A 686 13.31 24.82 -27.27
N VAL A 687 13.56 23.64 -27.84
CA VAL A 687 13.62 22.38 -27.10
C VAL A 687 14.96 21.69 -27.37
N GLY A 688 15.67 21.32 -26.31
CA GLY A 688 16.93 20.58 -26.36
C GLY A 688 16.78 19.16 -25.82
N GLY A 689 17.43 18.19 -26.46
CA GLY A 689 17.40 16.78 -26.04
C GLY A 689 18.65 16.01 -26.45
N ALA A 690 18.72 14.74 -26.07
CA ALA A 690 19.79 13.82 -26.45
C ALA A 690 19.24 12.69 -27.35
N ALA A 691 20.04 12.25 -28.31
CA ALA A 691 19.75 11.10 -29.16
C ALA A 691 19.91 9.78 -28.39
N SER A 692 19.43 8.66 -28.95
CA SER A 692 19.77 7.31 -28.44
C SER A 692 21.28 6.97 -28.52
N SER A 693 22.10 7.80 -29.17
CA SER A 693 23.58 7.76 -29.14
C SER A 693 24.22 8.66 -28.06
N GLY A 694 23.43 9.46 -27.34
CA GLY A 694 23.90 10.46 -26.37
C GLY A 694 24.24 11.84 -26.96
N ASP A 695 24.18 12.02 -28.29
CA ASP A 695 24.46 13.30 -28.93
C ASP A 695 23.39 14.36 -28.63
N LEU A 696 23.82 15.59 -28.31
CA LEU A 696 22.93 16.71 -28.05
C LEU A 696 22.38 17.32 -29.33
N HIS A 697 21.07 17.54 -29.35
CA HIS A 697 20.32 18.13 -30.46
C HIS A 697 19.29 19.14 -29.98
N ALA A 698 18.78 19.97 -30.89
CA ALA A 698 17.74 20.95 -30.61
C ALA A 698 16.74 21.06 -31.77
N TRP A 699 15.48 21.30 -31.43
CA TRP A 699 14.38 21.48 -32.37
C TRP A 699 13.45 22.59 -31.89
N VAL A 700 12.55 23.03 -32.77
CA VAL A 700 11.47 23.97 -32.42
C VAL A 700 10.17 23.21 -32.18
N MET A 701 9.39 23.65 -31.20
CA MET A 701 8.00 23.23 -31.02
C MET A 701 7.08 24.45 -31.01
N TRP A 702 5.85 24.33 -31.51
CA TRP A 702 4.89 25.43 -31.54
C TRP A 702 3.43 24.98 -31.51
N VAL A 703 2.54 25.88 -31.09
CA VAL A 703 1.09 25.68 -31.07
C VAL A 703 0.50 26.16 -32.39
N GLU A 704 -0.06 25.25 -33.19
CA GLU A 704 -0.79 25.62 -34.40
C GLU A 704 -2.29 25.79 -34.10
N LEU A 705 -2.70 27.04 -33.92
CA LEU A 705 -4.08 27.41 -33.57
C LEU A 705 -5.03 27.17 -34.76
N THR A 706 -5.84 26.12 -34.67
CA THR A 706 -6.89 25.81 -35.65
C THR A 706 -8.13 26.69 -35.43
N SER A 707 -8.52 26.93 -34.18
CA SER A 707 -9.61 27.83 -33.80
C SER A 707 -9.37 28.43 -32.42
N VAL A 708 -9.86 29.66 -32.18
CA VAL A 708 -9.84 30.30 -30.86
C VAL A 708 -11.05 31.23 -30.69
N THR A 709 -11.67 31.19 -29.52
CA THR A 709 -12.81 32.02 -29.09
C THR A 709 -12.61 32.39 -27.61
N PRO A 710 -13.37 33.35 -27.04
CA PRO A 710 -13.29 33.66 -25.60
C PRO A 710 -13.47 32.46 -24.66
N ASN A 711 -14.13 31.39 -25.12
CA ASN A 711 -14.52 30.23 -24.30
C ASN A 711 -13.84 28.92 -24.73
N SER A 712 -13.00 28.92 -25.78
CA SER A 712 -12.41 27.70 -26.32
C SER A 712 -11.17 27.95 -27.19
N VAL A 713 -10.19 27.05 -27.10
CA VAL A 713 -9.03 27.01 -28.00
C VAL A 713 -8.88 25.61 -28.58
N SER A 714 -8.59 25.50 -29.87
CA SER A 714 -8.40 24.23 -30.56
C SER A 714 -7.13 24.31 -31.39
N PHE A 715 -6.18 23.41 -31.12
CA PHE A 715 -4.82 23.47 -31.61
C PHE A 715 -4.23 22.07 -31.83
N SER A 716 -3.16 21.99 -32.62
CA SER A 716 -2.18 20.91 -32.53
C SER A 716 -0.86 21.46 -31.96
N LEU A 717 -0.09 20.61 -31.26
CA LEU A 717 1.28 20.92 -30.91
C LEU A 717 2.19 20.28 -31.97
N GLU A 718 2.96 21.12 -32.64
CA GLU A 718 3.79 20.74 -33.78
C GLU A 718 5.27 20.81 -33.40
N SER A 719 6.12 20.06 -34.11
CA SER A 719 7.57 20.11 -33.94
C SER A 719 8.31 19.98 -35.27
N HIS A 720 9.46 20.62 -35.41
CA HIS A 720 10.30 20.52 -36.61
C HIS A 720 11.78 20.59 -36.25
N GLY A 721 12.60 19.81 -36.97
CA GLY A 721 14.01 19.56 -36.63
C GLY A 721 14.22 18.30 -35.79
N ARG A 722 13.18 17.75 -35.15
CA ARG A 722 13.24 16.50 -34.37
C ARG A 722 13.36 15.28 -35.29
N TYR A 723 14.58 14.82 -35.57
CA TYR A 723 14.82 13.71 -36.50
C TYR A 723 14.42 12.36 -35.89
N SER A 724 13.52 11.64 -36.54
CA SER A 724 12.97 10.36 -36.03
C SER A 724 14.02 9.26 -35.92
N GLY A 725 14.96 9.16 -36.86
CA GLY A 725 15.99 8.11 -36.88
C GLY A 725 17.03 8.14 -35.74
N ASP A 726 17.05 9.22 -34.95
CA ASP A 726 17.91 9.40 -33.77
C ASP A 726 17.15 9.23 -32.45
N ASN A 727 15.84 8.98 -32.50
CA ASN A 727 14.99 8.61 -31.36
C ASN A 727 14.99 9.61 -30.18
N TYR A 728 14.86 10.91 -30.48
CA TYR A 728 14.67 11.99 -29.50
C TYR A 728 13.29 11.93 -28.79
N TYR A 729 13.03 10.90 -27.98
CA TYR A 729 11.71 10.64 -27.37
C TYR A 729 11.15 11.79 -26.54
N VAL A 730 12.02 12.41 -25.74
CA VAL A 730 11.73 13.52 -24.83
C VAL A 730 12.74 14.64 -25.06
N GLY A 731 12.28 15.87 -25.00
CA GLY A 731 13.12 17.06 -24.94
C GLY A 731 12.86 17.85 -23.67
N THR A 732 13.71 18.85 -23.44
CA THR A 732 13.63 19.75 -22.29
C THR A 732 13.62 21.20 -22.76
N LEU A 733 12.86 22.02 -22.03
CA LEU A 733 12.78 23.47 -22.20
C LEU A 733 12.66 24.12 -20.81
N LYS A 734 12.72 25.45 -20.77
CA LYS A 734 12.29 26.21 -19.59
C LYS A 734 10.79 26.49 -19.68
N ASP A 735 10.07 26.18 -18.61
CA ASP A 735 8.73 26.70 -18.33
C ASP A 735 8.82 28.22 -18.15
N PRO A 736 8.16 29.04 -19.00
CA PRO A 736 8.28 30.49 -18.91
C PRO A 736 7.47 31.10 -17.78
N HIS A 737 6.54 30.35 -17.17
CA HIS A 737 5.86 30.81 -15.95
C HIS A 737 6.79 30.60 -14.75
N THR A 738 7.16 29.35 -14.46
CA THR A 738 7.90 29.03 -13.22
C THR A 738 9.41 29.25 -13.31
N GLY A 739 9.97 29.32 -14.52
CA GLY A 739 11.41 29.35 -14.80
C GLY A 739 12.13 28.00 -14.63
N GLN A 740 11.38 26.93 -14.31
CA GLN A 740 11.92 25.58 -14.11
C GLN A 740 12.17 24.86 -15.44
N THR A 741 13.04 23.84 -15.41
CA THR A 741 13.16 22.91 -16.55
C THR A 741 11.99 21.94 -16.56
N ILE A 742 11.24 21.89 -17.65
CA ILE A 742 10.17 20.90 -17.88
C ILE A 742 10.45 20.07 -19.13
N THR A 743 9.78 18.94 -19.27
CA THR A 743 9.80 18.19 -20.53
C THR A 743 8.89 18.83 -21.57
N ASP A 744 9.17 18.59 -22.84
CA ASP A 744 8.26 18.95 -23.93
C ASP A 744 6.93 18.19 -23.87
N ARG A 745 6.90 17.03 -23.20
CA ARG A 745 5.69 16.23 -22.92
C ARG A 745 4.86 16.82 -21.78
N ASP A 746 5.49 17.46 -20.79
CA ASP A 746 4.79 18.24 -19.77
C ASP A 746 4.15 19.49 -20.39
N LEU A 747 4.85 20.18 -21.31
CA LEU A 747 4.27 21.27 -22.10
C LEU A 747 3.04 20.78 -22.89
N GLU A 748 3.18 19.67 -23.61
CA GLU A 748 2.12 19.05 -24.41
C GLU A 748 0.88 18.71 -23.56
N ARG A 749 1.08 18.02 -22.44
CA ARG A 749 0.03 17.68 -21.46
C ARG A 749 -0.62 18.93 -20.84
N ARG A 750 0.16 19.92 -20.41
CA ARG A 750 -0.34 21.13 -19.75
C ARG A 750 -1.21 21.96 -20.68
N LEU A 751 -0.75 22.22 -21.91
CA LEU A 751 -1.54 22.95 -22.91
C LEU A 751 -2.77 22.15 -23.36
N HIS A 752 -2.68 20.81 -23.45
CA HIS A 752 -3.84 19.96 -23.75
C HIS A 752 -4.92 20.08 -22.66
N ALA A 753 -4.55 20.04 -21.38
CA ALA A 753 -5.49 20.20 -20.27
C ALA A 753 -6.20 21.57 -20.31
N VAL A 754 -5.47 22.66 -20.58
CA VAL A 754 -6.05 24.01 -20.74
C VAL A 754 -6.97 24.07 -21.95
N GLY A 755 -6.60 23.47 -23.09
CA GLY A 755 -7.39 23.52 -24.33
C GLY A 755 -8.66 22.68 -24.32
N ILE A 756 -8.65 21.51 -23.66
CA ILE A 756 -9.83 20.64 -23.56
C ILE A 756 -10.87 21.21 -22.57
N ASN A 757 -10.44 21.72 -21.41
CA ASN A 757 -11.35 22.28 -20.42
C ASN A 757 -10.65 23.31 -19.51
N THR A 758 -10.49 24.55 -19.99
CA THR A 758 -9.83 25.64 -19.26
C THR A 758 -10.42 25.88 -17.87
N LEU A 759 -11.75 25.84 -17.74
CA LEU A 759 -12.45 26.09 -16.48
C LEU A 759 -12.25 24.92 -15.50
N GLY A 760 -12.41 23.68 -15.95
CA GLY A 760 -12.18 22.49 -15.11
C GLY A 760 -10.71 22.35 -14.68
N LYS A 761 -9.76 22.66 -15.58
CA LYS A 761 -8.32 22.74 -15.26
C LYS A 761 -8.07 23.71 -14.11
N ARG A 762 -8.53 24.96 -14.24
CA ARG A 762 -8.34 26.00 -13.21
C ARG A 762 -9.11 25.69 -11.92
N GLN A 763 -10.32 25.14 -11.99
CA GLN A 763 -11.07 24.71 -10.80
C GLN A 763 -10.32 23.60 -10.06
N ALA A 764 -9.83 22.57 -10.76
CA ALA A 764 -9.08 21.48 -10.16
C ALA A 764 -7.75 21.92 -9.51
N GLU A 765 -7.10 22.96 -10.04
CA GLU A 765 -5.91 23.55 -9.40
C GLU A 765 -6.27 24.25 -8.08
N LEU A 766 -7.33 25.06 -8.05
CA LEU A 766 -7.82 25.68 -6.80
C LEU A 766 -8.27 24.63 -5.78
N LEU A 767 -8.92 23.55 -6.23
CA LEU A 767 -9.29 22.43 -5.36
C LEU A 767 -8.05 21.75 -4.75
N MET A 768 -7.01 21.48 -5.53
CA MET A 768 -5.75 20.94 -4.98
C MET A 768 -4.98 21.94 -4.10
N GLN A 769 -5.14 23.25 -4.31
CA GLN A 769 -4.57 24.29 -3.45
C GLN A 769 -5.25 24.30 -2.07
N GLY A 770 -6.59 24.19 -2.01
CA GLY A 770 -7.36 24.13 -0.76
C GLY A 770 -7.43 22.75 -0.11
N TYR A 771 -7.03 21.69 -0.81
CA TYR A 771 -7.14 20.30 -0.35
C TYR A 771 -6.52 20.03 1.03
N PRO A 772 -5.27 20.46 1.35
CA PRO A 772 -4.66 20.14 2.64
C PRO A 772 -5.43 20.72 3.84
N GLU A 773 -5.89 21.96 3.72
CA GLU A 773 -6.63 22.66 4.77
C GLU A 773 -8.07 22.14 4.93
N LEU A 774 -8.72 21.79 3.81
CA LEU A 774 -10.03 21.14 3.83
C LEU A 774 -9.95 19.74 4.44
N ALA A 775 -8.92 18.96 4.08
CA ALA A 775 -8.68 17.63 4.61
C ALA A 775 -8.39 17.66 6.12
N SER A 776 -7.59 18.63 6.58
CA SER A 776 -7.37 18.89 8.02
C SER A 776 -8.67 19.31 8.72
N SER A 777 -9.37 20.31 8.17
CA SER A 777 -10.61 20.89 8.74
C SER A 777 -11.77 19.89 8.85
N LEU A 778 -11.79 18.87 7.99
CA LEU A 778 -12.78 17.79 8.00
C LEU A 778 -12.23 16.46 8.52
N ARG A 779 -10.97 16.42 8.97
CA ARG A 779 -10.27 15.22 9.48
C ARG A 779 -10.38 14.02 8.52
N PHE A 780 -10.21 14.27 7.22
CA PHE A 780 -10.36 13.26 6.16
C PHE A 780 -9.52 12.01 6.43
N GLN A 781 -10.19 10.86 6.44
CA GLN A 781 -9.53 9.55 6.45
C GLN A 781 -9.03 9.19 5.04
N THR A 782 -8.32 8.07 4.90
CA THR A 782 -7.79 7.63 3.59
C THR A 782 -8.89 7.51 2.53
N GLU A 783 -10.08 7.04 2.91
CA GLU A 783 -11.20 6.92 1.98
C GLU A 783 -11.74 8.28 1.50
N ASP A 784 -11.85 9.27 2.41
CA ASP A 784 -12.28 10.63 2.06
C ASP A 784 -11.26 11.32 1.14
N ARG A 785 -9.96 11.12 1.42
CA ARG A 785 -8.85 11.64 0.63
C ARG A 785 -8.87 11.05 -0.79
N LEU A 786 -8.99 9.73 -0.93
CA LEU A 786 -9.14 9.06 -2.24
C LEU A 786 -10.42 9.50 -2.96
N GLY A 787 -11.54 9.62 -2.24
CA GLY A 787 -12.81 10.09 -2.78
C GLY A 787 -12.73 11.51 -3.33
N TYR A 788 -12.06 12.42 -2.62
CA TYR A 788 -11.78 13.78 -3.07
C TYR A 788 -10.96 13.80 -4.36
N LEU A 789 -9.81 13.13 -4.35
CA LEU A 789 -8.88 13.11 -5.48
C LEU A 789 -9.49 12.45 -6.72
N SER A 790 -10.29 11.41 -6.53
CA SER A 790 -11.08 10.78 -7.60
C SER A 790 -12.03 11.78 -8.28
N GLN A 791 -12.66 12.70 -7.54
CA GLN A 791 -13.49 13.75 -8.14
C GLN A 791 -12.66 14.83 -8.83
N VAL A 792 -11.51 15.24 -8.28
CA VAL A 792 -10.59 16.18 -8.94
C VAL A 792 -10.09 15.63 -10.27
N ILE A 793 -9.69 14.35 -10.31
CA ILE A 793 -9.26 13.67 -11.54
C ILE A 793 -10.43 13.54 -12.54
N ARG A 794 -11.68 13.35 -12.08
CA ARG A 794 -12.86 13.35 -12.98
C ARG A 794 -13.17 14.74 -13.56
N LEU A 795 -12.88 15.81 -12.83
CA LEU A 795 -13.05 17.21 -13.25
C LEU A 795 -11.94 17.66 -14.24
N ALA A 796 -10.69 17.27 -13.97
CA ALA A 796 -9.53 17.56 -14.82
C ALA A 796 -8.58 16.35 -14.88
N PRO A 797 -8.74 15.45 -15.87
CA PRO A 797 -8.01 14.19 -15.94
C PRO A 797 -6.48 14.29 -15.89
N TRP A 798 -5.89 15.40 -16.31
CA TRP A 798 -4.43 15.59 -16.34
C TRP A 798 -3.89 16.51 -15.21
N ASN A 799 -4.66 16.74 -14.14
CA ASN A 799 -4.24 17.51 -12.97
C ASN A 799 -3.06 16.82 -12.24
N GLU A 800 -1.88 17.42 -12.31
CA GLU A 800 -0.61 16.85 -11.84
C GLU A 800 -0.61 16.58 -10.32
N ALA A 801 -1.08 17.54 -9.53
CA ALA A 801 -1.11 17.43 -8.07
C ALA A 801 -2.02 16.31 -7.57
N ALA A 802 -3.20 16.11 -8.18
CA ALA A 802 -4.13 15.07 -7.76
C ALA A 802 -3.59 13.65 -8.00
N TRP A 803 -2.84 13.43 -9.09
CA TRP A 803 -2.22 12.12 -9.36
C TRP A 803 -1.03 11.83 -8.45
N LEU A 804 -0.19 12.84 -8.16
CA LEU A 804 0.94 12.68 -7.24
C LEU A 804 0.46 12.42 -5.81
N GLU A 805 -0.62 13.08 -5.36
CA GLU A 805 -1.19 12.81 -4.03
C GLU A 805 -1.83 11.41 -3.96
N VAL A 806 -2.47 10.90 -5.03
CA VAL A 806 -2.93 9.49 -5.07
C VAL A 806 -1.76 8.51 -4.98
N ALA A 807 -0.63 8.81 -5.62
CA ALA A 807 0.58 7.98 -5.51
C ALA A 807 1.13 7.99 -4.08
N ARG A 808 1.22 9.17 -3.45
CA ARG A 808 1.64 9.33 -2.05
C ARG A 808 0.73 8.58 -1.07
N LEU A 809 -0.59 8.58 -1.29
CA LEU A 809 -1.55 7.81 -0.49
C LEU A 809 -1.41 6.28 -0.64
N ALA A 810 -0.79 5.79 -1.71
CA ALA A 810 -0.58 4.36 -1.94
C ALA A 810 0.55 3.75 -1.08
N GLU A 811 1.37 4.60 -0.47
CA GLU A 811 2.44 4.20 0.45
C GLU A 811 1.99 4.23 1.93
N GLU A 812 0.84 4.83 2.23
CA GLU A 812 0.27 4.84 3.57
C GLU A 812 -0.24 3.44 3.96
N LYS A 813 0.27 2.89 5.08
CA LYS A 813 -0.10 1.54 5.56
C LYS A 813 -1.58 1.46 5.91
N GLY A 814 -2.19 0.30 5.65
CA GLY A 814 -3.54 -0.04 6.16
C GLY A 814 -4.70 0.24 5.20
N THR A 815 -4.49 0.16 3.88
CA THR A 815 -5.54 0.36 2.88
C THR A 815 -6.71 -0.61 3.04
N ASP A 816 -7.88 -0.10 3.44
CA ASP A 816 -9.10 -0.89 3.57
C ASP A 816 -9.62 -1.40 2.20
N LYS A 817 -10.54 -2.36 2.24
CA LYS A 817 -11.08 -3.03 1.03
C LYS A 817 -11.77 -2.09 0.03
N LYS A 818 -12.38 -1.00 0.50
CA LYS A 818 -13.09 0.02 -0.29
C LYS A 818 -12.08 1.04 -0.87
N SER A 819 -11.13 1.52 -0.06
CA SER A 819 -9.99 2.31 -0.55
C SER A 819 -9.19 1.57 -1.62
N ARG A 820 -8.85 0.29 -1.41
CA ARG A 820 -8.15 -0.55 -2.39
C ARG A 820 -8.96 -0.72 -3.69
N ALA A 821 -10.28 -0.81 -3.61
CA ALA A 821 -11.14 -0.90 -4.80
C ALA A 821 -11.13 0.40 -5.63
N GLU A 822 -11.13 1.57 -4.99
CA GLU A 822 -11.00 2.85 -5.71
C GLU A 822 -9.58 3.12 -6.21
N MET A 823 -8.53 2.69 -5.50
CA MET A 823 -7.16 2.67 -6.03
C MET A 823 -7.04 1.84 -7.31
N VAL A 824 -7.68 0.66 -7.38
CA VAL A 824 -7.78 -0.13 -8.63
C VAL A 824 -8.53 0.63 -9.73
N ASN A 825 -9.60 1.37 -9.41
CA ASN A 825 -10.31 2.20 -10.39
C ASN A 825 -9.43 3.35 -10.92
N ILE A 826 -8.70 4.04 -10.04
CA ILE A 826 -7.82 5.15 -10.39
C ILE A 826 -6.59 4.65 -11.16
N MET A 827 -6.03 3.48 -10.83
CA MET A 827 -4.97 2.81 -11.60
C MET A 827 -5.44 2.42 -13.00
N ASN A 828 -6.68 1.94 -13.15
CA ASN A 828 -7.28 1.72 -14.48
C ASN A 828 -7.47 3.03 -15.26
N LEU A 829 -7.75 4.14 -14.57
CA LEU A 829 -7.87 5.46 -15.18
C LEU A 829 -6.50 6.04 -15.59
N LEU A 830 -5.42 5.75 -14.85
CA LEU A 830 -4.05 6.19 -15.14
C LEU A 830 -3.64 5.77 -16.56
N PHE A 831 -3.69 4.46 -16.85
CA PHE A 831 -3.32 3.91 -18.17
C PHE A 831 -4.16 4.51 -19.30
N LYS A 832 -5.45 4.80 -19.07
CA LYS A 832 -6.35 5.35 -20.08
C LYS A 832 -6.09 6.83 -20.34
N THR A 833 -5.93 7.62 -19.28
CA THR A 833 -5.81 9.08 -19.34
C THR A 833 -4.45 9.52 -19.88
N PHE A 834 -3.39 8.77 -19.57
CA PHE A 834 -2.02 9.06 -20.01
C PHE A 834 -1.55 8.18 -21.17
N ALA A 835 -2.41 7.39 -21.82
CA ALA A 835 -2.07 6.74 -23.08
C ALA A 835 -1.56 7.72 -24.17
N PRO A 836 -2.06 8.98 -24.28
CA PRO A 836 -1.47 9.99 -25.17
C PRO A 836 -0.18 10.63 -24.64
N PHE A 837 0.08 10.55 -23.33
CA PHE A 837 1.19 11.22 -22.63
C PHE A 837 1.94 10.22 -21.72
N PRO A 838 2.48 9.12 -22.29
CA PRO A 838 2.90 7.95 -21.52
C PRO A 838 4.05 8.24 -20.54
N ASP A 839 4.86 9.26 -20.80
CA ASP A 839 5.92 9.77 -19.93
C ASP A 839 5.44 10.00 -18.50
N TYR A 840 4.22 10.54 -18.37
CA TYR A 840 3.68 10.92 -17.07
C TYR A 840 3.30 9.69 -16.22
N THR A 841 3.07 8.52 -16.81
CA THR A 841 2.83 7.32 -15.99
C THR A 841 4.06 6.89 -15.22
N LEU A 842 5.29 7.12 -15.72
CA LEU A 842 6.51 6.87 -14.92
C LEU A 842 6.65 7.82 -13.72
N ARG A 843 5.96 8.97 -13.71
CA ARG A 843 6.00 9.95 -12.60
C ARG A 843 4.99 9.63 -11.48
N VAL A 844 4.15 8.61 -11.65
CA VAL A 844 3.05 8.26 -10.73
C VAL A 844 3.05 6.77 -10.39
N PHE A 845 3.20 5.92 -11.42
CA PHE A 845 3.10 4.47 -11.29
C PHE A 845 4.09 3.82 -10.30
N PRO A 846 5.38 4.23 -10.20
CA PRO A 846 6.34 3.54 -9.31
C PRO A 846 6.01 3.64 -7.82
N GLU A 847 5.41 4.75 -7.39
CA GLU A 847 4.89 4.95 -6.03
C GLU A 847 3.47 4.36 -5.92
N PHE A 848 2.59 4.68 -6.88
CA PHE A 848 1.20 4.24 -6.86
C PHE A 848 1.03 2.71 -6.88
N ILE A 849 1.92 1.94 -7.53
CA ILE A 849 1.83 0.47 -7.55
C ILE A 849 2.01 -0.18 -6.17
N ASN A 850 2.49 0.58 -5.17
CA ASN A 850 2.71 0.06 -3.82
C ASN A 850 1.42 -0.38 -3.10
N PHE A 851 0.23 0.12 -3.50
CA PHE A 851 -1.05 -0.30 -2.89
C PHE A 851 -1.36 -1.80 -3.06
N GLU A 852 -0.80 -2.43 -4.09
CA GLU A 852 -1.03 -3.83 -4.40
C GLU A 852 0.03 -4.69 -3.70
N PRO A 853 -0.27 -5.44 -2.63
CA PRO A 853 0.73 -6.27 -1.96
C PRO A 853 1.11 -7.53 -2.76
N ASP A 854 0.25 -8.00 -3.67
CA ASP A 854 0.50 -9.23 -4.43
C ASP A 854 1.48 -8.98 -5.60
N LEU A 855 2.65 -9.63 -5.55
CA LEU A 855 3.71 -9.47 -6.55
C LEU A 855 3.30 -9.94 -7.96
N ALA A 856 2.41 -10.93 -8.07
CA ALA A 856 1.91 -11.42 -9.35
C ALA A 856 0.85 -10.48 -9.95
N GLU A 857 0.03 -9.82 -9.13
CA GLU A 857 -0.81 -8.70 -9.56
C GLU A 857 0.04 -7.47 -9.93
N ARG A 858 1.10 -7.13 -9.17
CA ARG A 858 2.08 -6.10 -9.58
C ARG A 858 2.65 -6.39 -10.96
N ALA A 859 3.07 -7.63 -11.22
CA ALA A 859 3.58 -8.03 -12.53
C ALA A 859 2.54 -7.81 -13.65
N LYS A 860 1.26 -8.12 -13.42
CA LYS A 860 0.16 -7.84 -14.37
C LYS A 860 -0.01 -6.34 -14.65
N TYR A 861 0.17 -5.48 -13.65
CA TYR A 861 0.16 -4.03 -13.86
C TYR A 861 1.38 -3.54 -14.66
N TYR A 862 2.58 -4.07 -14.39
CA TYR A 862 3.77 -3.78 -15.21
C TYR A 862 3.60 -4.26 -16.66
N TYR A 863 3.00 -5.43 -16.90
CA TYR A 863 2.67 -5.89 -18.26
C TYR A 863 1.74 -4.91 -19.00
N ARG A 864 0.72 -4.38 -18.32
CA ARG A 864 -0.17 -3.35 -18.89
C ARG A 864 0.54 -2.03 -19.17
N LEU A 865 1.48 -1.64 -18.31
CA LEU A 865 2.34 -0.46 -18.51
C LEU A 865 3.20 -0.62 -19.77
N LEU A 866 3.79 -1.81 -19.96
CA LEU A 866 4.58 -2.15 -21.14
C LEU A 866 3.75 -2.20 -22.42
N ASP A 867 2.51 -2.71 -22.37
CA ASP A 867 1.61 -2.67 -23.52
C ASP A 867 1.26 -1.21 -23.91
N VAL A 868 1.10 -0.28 -22.94
CA VAL A 868 0.93 1.16 -23.23
C VAL A 868 2.17 1.74 -23.92
N TYR A 869 3.37 1.47 -23.42
CA TYR A 869 4.62 1.97 -24.01
C TYR A 869 4.94 1.33 -25.37
N SER A 870 4.66 0.04 -25.55
CA SER A 870 4.73 -0.68 -26.81
C SER A 870 3.80 -0.05 -27.86
N SER A 871 2.55 0.25 -27.47
CA SER A 871 1.54 0.89 -28.34
C SER A 871 1.88 2.33 -28.70
N ALA A 872 2.50 3.09 -27.78
CA ALA A 872 2.95 4.46 -28.02
C ALA A 872 4.29 4.55 -28.78
N ASN A 873 4.90 3.41 -29.12
CA ASN A 873 6.26 3.29 -29.65
C ASN A 873 7.33 4.02 -28.81
N ARG A 874 7.30 3.77 -27.49
CA ARG A 874 8.20 4.37 -26.48
C ARG A 874 9.09 3.33 -25.81
N PRO A 875 10.13 2.81 -26.51
CA PRO A 875 11.04 1.84 -25.93
C PRO A 875 11.80 2.39 -24.72
N ASP A 876 12.14 3.68 -24.70
CA ASP A 876 12.77 4.38 -23.58
C ASP A 876 11.98 4.25 -22.26
N LEU A 877 10.64 4.30 -22.33
CA LEU A 877 9.75 4.02 -21.20
C LEU A 877 9.61 2.51 -20.96
N ALA A 878 9.52 1.71 -22.03
CA ALA A 878 9.41 0.25 -21.96
C ALA A 878 10.61 -0.40 -21.25
N PHE A 879 11.84 0.03 -21.49
CA PHE A 879 13.02 -0.52 -20.81
C PHE A 879 13.01 -0.26 -19.31
N GLN A 880 12.50 0.89 -18.87
CA GLN A 880 12.39 1.24 -17.45
C GLN A 880 11.34 0.37 -16.74
N GLY A 881 10.16 0.19 -17.36
CA GLY A 881 9.14 -0.74 -16.87
C GLY A 881 9.61 -2.21 -16.89
N LEU A 882 10.35 -2.60 -17.93
CA LEU A 882 10.79 -3.98 -18.15
C LEU A 882 11.93 -4.38 -17.21
N TYR A 883 12.81 -3.44 -16.83
CA TYR A 883 13.81 -3.70 -15.79
C TYR A 883 13.12 -4.08 -14.46
N LYS A 884 12.15 -3.26 -14.02
CA LYS A 884 11.38 -3.51 -12.79
C LYS A 884 10.52 -4.77 -12.86
N LEU A 885 9.90 -5.05 -14.01
CA LEU A 885 9.25 -6.34 -14.24
C LEU A 885 10.23 -7.51 -14.14
N SER A 886 11.48 -7.35 -14.60
CA SER A 886 12.52 -8.39 -14.48
C SER A 886 13.04 -8.57 -13.05
N ASP A 887 12.83 -7.62 -12.14
CA ASP A 887 13.06 -7.79 -10.71
C ASP A 887 11.92 -8.65 -10.12
N LEU A 888 10.66 -8.22 -10.31
CA LEU A 888 9.47 -8.95 -9.83
C LEU A 888 9.38 -10.39 -10.35
N LEU A 889 9.72 -10.63 -11.63
CA LEU A 889 9.72 -11.98 -12.20
C LEU A 889 10.84 -12.86 -11.66
N VAL A 890 11.93 -12.31 -11.11
CA VAL A 890 12.97 -13.10 -10.42
C VAL A 890 12.53 -13.40 -8.99
N GLU A 891 11.92 -12.43 -8.30
CA GLU A 891 11.32 -12.61 -6.96
C GLU A 891 10.19 -13.65 -6.95
N LEU A 892 9.45 -13.77 -8.07
CA LEU A 892 8.41 -14.78 -8.30
C LEU A 892 8.93 -16.14 -8.84
N ASP A 893 10.25 -16.38 -8.87
CA ASP A 893 10.91 -17.56 -9.48
C ASP A 893 10.57 -17.80 -10.98
N ARG A 894 10.07 -16.78 -11.67
CA ARG A 894 9.72 -16.76 -13.10
C ARG A 894 10.87 -16.25 -13.96
N LYS A 895 12.11 -16.55 -13.56
CA LYS A 895 13.36 -16.13 -14.24
C LYS A 895 13.40 -16.42 -15.76
N PRO A 896 12.89 -17.56 -16.27
CA PRO A 896 12.82 -17.81 -17.72
C PRO A 896 11.87 -16.85 -18.46
N GLU A 897 10.85 -16.31 -17.80
CA GLU A 897 9.93 -15.32 -18.37
C GLU A 897 10.57 -13.93 -18.43
N ALA A 898 11.36 -13.55 -17.41
CA ALA A 898 12.19 -12.35 -17.44
C ALA A 898 13.18 -12.39 -18.62
N LEU A 899 13.91 -13.50 -18.78
CA LEU A 899 14.83 -13.71 -19.90
C LEU A 899 14.12 -13.64 -21.26
N ARG A 900 12.94 -14.28 -21.41
CA ARG A 900 12.12 -14.20 -22.64
C ARG A 900 11.74 -12.75 -22.96
N ALA A 901 11.21 -12.00 -21.98
CA ALA A 901 10.74 -10.63 -22.17
C ALA A 901 11.87 -9.64 -22.50
N LEU A 902 12.98 -9.69 -21.75
CA LEU A 902 14.17 -8.86 -22.00
C LEU A 902 14.78 -9.14 -23.39
N SER A 903 14.98 -10.41 -23.74
CA SER A 903 15.58 -10.80 -25.02
C SER A 903 14.69 -10.46 -26.22
N ALA A 904 13.37 -10.49 -26.05
CA ALA A 904 12.43 -10.06 -27.09
C ALA A 904 12.46 -8.54 -27.30
N ALA A 905 12.47 -7.75 -26.21
CA ALA A 905 12.63 -6.29 -26.30
C ALA A 905 13.98 -5.89 -26.92
N ALA A 906 15.08 -6.59 -26.59
CA ALA A 906 16.40 -6.35 -27.16
C ALA A 906 16.43 -6.53 -28.69
N ARG A 907 15.78 -7.58 -29.23
CA ARG A 907 15.65 -7.80 -30.67
C ARG A 907 14.69 -6.81 -31.34
N LYS A 908 13.55 -6.49 -30.71
CA LYS A 908 12.56 -5.52 -31.23
C LYS A 908 13.15 -4.11 -31.38
N TYR A 909 14.03 -3.72 -30.48
CA TYR A 909 14.57 -2.36 -30.36
C TYR A 909 16.10 -2.33 -30.49
N ALA A 910 16.68 -3.17 -31.35
CA ALA A 910 18.13 -3.38 -31.42
C ALA A 910 18.97 -2.12 -31.74
N ASN A 911 18.34 -1.06 -32.25
CA ASN A 911 18.94 0.25 -32.51
C ASN A 911 19.00 1.20 -31.28
N GLU A 912 18.43 0.82 -30.13
CA GLU A 912 18.34 1.68 -28.92
C GLU A 912 19.63 1.71 -28.08
N GLY A 913 20.67 2.38 -28.62
CA GLY A 913 22.02 2.42 -28.03
C GLY A 913 22.13 2.95 -26.60
N GLN A 914 21.21 3.81 -26.13
CA GLN A 914 21.21 4.36 -24.77
C GLN A 914 20.73 3.35 -23.71
N TYR A 915 19.92 2.36 -24.12
CA TYR A 915 19.14 1.52 -23.21
C TYR A 915 19.45 0.03 -23.35
N VAL A 916 19.60 -0.46 -24.59
CA VAL A 916 19.88 -1.88 -24.85
C VAL A 916 21.16 -2.35 -24.15
N PRO A 917 22.29 -1.62 -24.11
CA PRO A 917 23.47 -2.03 -23.35
C PRO A 917 23.23 -2.28 -21.85
N LYS A 918 22.26 -1.58 -21.23
CA LYS A 918 21.88 -1.79 -19.82
C LYS A 918 21.03 -3.05 -19.68
N MET A 919 20.07 -3.24 -20.58
CA MET A 919 19.22 -4.43 -20.63
C MET A 919 20.00 -5.71 -20.95
N LEU A 920 21.00 -5.64 -21.84
CA LEU A 920 21.94 -6.74 -22.10
C LEU A 920 22.69 -7.14 -20.82
N GLY A 921 23.11 -6.17 -20.00
CA GLY A 921 23.74 -6.46 -18.70
C GLY A 921 22.79 -7.18 -17.74
N ARG A 922 21.50 -6.87 -17.79
CA ARG A 922 20.47 -7.62 -17.03
C ARG A 922 20.29 -9.04 -17.59
N ILE A 923 20.22 -9.22 -18.91
CA ILE A 923 20.12 -10.55 -19.56
C ILE A 923 21.34 -11.41 -19.18
N GLU A 924 22.55 -10.89 -19.35
CA GLU A 924 23.80 -11.56 -18.96
C GLU A 924 23.79 -11.96 -17.47
N SER A 925 23.39 -11.06 -16.56
CA SER A 925 23.30 -11.35 -15.12
C SER A 925 22.26 -12.40 -14.73
N LEU A 926 21.33 -12.73 -15.63
CA LEU A 926 20.32 -13.77 -15.43
C LEU A 926 20.69 -15.10 -16.13
N CYS A 927 21.81 -15.15 -16.86
CA CYS A 927 22.34 -16.38 -17.45
C CYS A 927 23.49 -16.94 -16.59
N ASP A 928 23.15 -17.66 -15.53
CA ASP A 928 24.08 -18.24 -14.55
C ASP A 928 24.24 -19.77 -14.64
N THR A 929 23.47 -20.43 -15.51
CA THR A 929 23.54 -21.88 -15.75
C THR A 929 24.16 -22.22 -17.12
N PRO A 930 24.69 -23.42 -17.35
CA PRO A 930 25.21 -23.83 -18.67
C PRO A 930 24.18 -23.73 -19.80
N GLU A 931 22.91 -24.01 -19.50
CA GLU A 931 21.80 -23.96 -20.45
C GLU A 931 21.43 -22.50 -20.79
N THR A 932 21.40 -21.63 -19.79
CA THR A 932 21.09 -20.20 -19.98
C THR A 932 22.25 -19.45 -20.63
N GLN A 933 23.51 -19.83 -20.37
CA GLN A 933 24.69 -19.38 -21.13
C GLN A 933 24.68 -19.88 -22.59
N SER A 934 24.27 -21.12 -22.84
CA SER A 934 24.08 -21.63 -24.21
C SER A 934 22.99 -20.83 -24.96
N ALA A 935 21.89 -20.49 -24.27
CA ALA A 935 20.85 -19.61 -24.82
C ALA A 935 21.34 -18.16 -25.05
N LEU A 936 22.23 -17.65 -24.20
CA LEU A 936 22.85 -16.32 -24.35
C LEU A 936 23.70 -16.23 -25.63
N VAL A 937 24.47 -17.27 -25.95
CA VAL A 937 25.22 -17.38 -27.21
C VAL A 937 24.30 -17.36 -28.43
N ALA A 938 23.21 -18.13 -28.40
CA ALA A 938 22.23 -18.13 -29.49
C ALA A 938 21.58 -16.76 -29.65
N PHE A 939 21.15 -16.13 -28.55
CA PHE A 939 20.60 -14.78 -28.54
C PHE A 939 21.57 -13.74 -29.14
N TYR A 940 22.85 -13.75 -28.77
CA TYR A 940 23.83 -12.82 -29.35
C TYR A 940 24.06 -13.05 -30.85
N ALA A 941 24.00 -14.31 -31.32
CA ALA A 941 24.09 -14.61 -32.75
C ALA A 941 22.89 -14.06 -33.55
N GLU A 942 21.69 -14.05 -32.96
CA GLU A 942 20.48 -13.45 -33.56
C GLU A 942 20.42 -11.92 -33.41
N PHE A 943 20.95 -11.36 -32.33
CA PHE A 943 20.79 -9.95 -31.96
C PHE A 943 21.74 -9.02 -32.71
N LEU A 944 23.04 -9.36 -32.80
CA LEU A 944 24.04 -8.48 -33.41
C LEU A 944 23.75 -8.12 -34.89
N PRO A 945 23.19 -9.01 -35.75
CA PRO A 945 22.79 -8.65 -37.13
C PRO A 945 21.68 -7.59 -37.23
N LEU A 946 20.93 -7.34 -36.14
CA LEU A 946 19.82 -6.38 -36.12
C LEU A 946 20.29 -4.94 -35.85
N ILE A 947 21.56 -4.76 -35.48
CA ILE A 947 22.13 -3.45 -35.13
C ILE A 947 22.59 -2.72 -36.41
N PRO A 948 22.15 -1.47 -36.66
CA PRO A 948 22.63 -0.71 -37.81
C PRO A 948 24.14 -0.44 -37.76
N GLU A 949 24.88 -0.95 -38.74
CA GLU A 949 26.34 -0.77 -38.87
C GLU A 949 26.74 0.69 -39.13
N LYS A 950 25.81 1.56 -39.53
CA LYS A 950 26.04 2.97 -39.84
C LYS A 950 24.94 3.87 -39.27
N ARG A 951 25.32 5.11 -38.92
CA ARG A 951 24.40 6.21 -38.62
C ARG A 951 24.61 7.31 -39.67
N GLY A 952 23.60 7.51 -40.51
CA GLY A 952 23.77 8.26 -41.75
C GLY A 952 24.83 7.58 -42.63
N SER A 953 25.86 8.33 -43.04
CA SER A 953 26.99 7.82 -43.83
C SER A 953 28.13 7.22 -43.00
N ARG A 954 28.19 7.50 -41.68
CA ARG A 954 29.34 7.17 -40.81
C ARG A 954 29.14 5.80 -40.12
N PRO A 955 30.22 5.05 -39.80
CA PRO A 955 30.13 3.85 -38.96
C PRO A 955 29.45 4.12 -37.62
N SER A 956 28.63 3.17 -37.17
CA SER A 956 27.90 3.25 -35.91
C SER A 956 28.81 2.83 -34.75
N LYS A 957 29.17 3.77 -33.87
CA LYS A 957 29.94 3.46 -32.65
C LYS A 957 29.24 2.38 -31.82
N TYR A 958 27.94 2.55 -31.57
CA TYR A 958 27.13 1.57 -30.83
C TYR A 958 27.18 0.15 -31.45
N CYS A 959 27.23 0.04 -32.78
CA CYS A 959 27.42 -1.27 -33.44
C CYS A 959 28.80 -1.88 -33.12
N MET A 960 29.86 -1.08 -33.15
CA MET A 960 31.21 -1.52 -32.76
C MET A 960 31.27 -1.92 -31.28
N ASP A 961 30.75 -1.08 -30.38
CA ASP A 961 30.66 -1.34 -28.93
C ASP A 961 29.92 -2.68 -28.64
N MET A 962 28.86 -2.99 -29.41
CA MET A 962 28.10 -4.24 -29.25
C MET A 962 28.76 -5.45 -29.93
N TYR A 963 29.48 -5.27 -31.05
CA TYR A 963 30.31 -6.33 -31.63
C TYR A 963 31.44 -6.73 -30.67
N GLU A 964 32.13 -5.77 -30.05
CA GLU A 964 33.16 -6.03 -29.02
C GLU A 964 32.59 -6.84 -27.84
N ARG A 965 31.43 -6.43 -27.30
CA ARG A 965 30.72 -7.16 -26.26
C ARG A 965 30.34 -8.58 -26.69
N GLY A 966 29.78 -8.72 -27.89
CA GLY A 966 29.37 -10.02 -28.44
C GLY A 966 30.54 -10.98 -28.64
N ILE A 967 31.68 -10.49 -29.14
CA ILE A 967 32.92 -11.26 -29.26
C ILE A 967 33.33 -11.84 -27.90
N GLN A 968 33.24 -11.06 -26.81
CA GLN A 968 33.57 -11.55 -25.47
C GLN A 968 32.60 -12.64 -24.99
N ILE A 969 31.29 -12.48 -25.22
CA ILE A 969 30.27 -13.51 -24.90
C ILE A 969 30.53 -14.82 -25.67
N PHE A 970 30.91 -14.73 -26.95
CA PHE A 970 31.27 -15.90 -27.75
C PHE A 970 32.56 -16.57 -27.28
N LEU A 971 33.61 -15.81 -26.96
CA LEU A 971 34.87 -16.35 -26.46
C LEU A 971 34.71 -17.04 -25.09
N ASN A 972 33.97 -16.42 -24.16
CA ASN A 972 33.70 -16.99 -22.83
C ASN A 972 32.95 -18.33 -22.89
N ASN A 973 32.20 -18.57 -23.97
CA ASN A 973 31.37 -19.77 -24.17
C ASN A 973 31.89 -20.69 -25.30
N SER A 974 33.19 -20.63 -25.63
CA SER A 974 33.84 -21.48 -26.65
C SER A 974 33.27 -21.38 -28.08
N ALA A 975 32.47 -20.35 -28.39
CA ALA A 975 31.82 -20.14 -29.70
C ALA A 975 32.76 -19.44 -30.70
N SER A 976 33.98 -19.96 -30.86
CA SER A 976 35.09 -19.31 -31.58
C SER A 976 34.78 -18.91 -33.02
N SER A 977 33.91 -19.65 -33.72
CA SER A 977 33.44 -19.34 -35.08
C SER A 977 32.73 -17.97 -35.15
N ASN A 978 31.88 -17.68 -34.16
CA ASN A 978 31.12 -16.44 -34.09
C ASN A 978 32.04 -15.27 -33.69
N ALA A 979 32.94 -15.51 -32.72
CA ALA A 979 33.94 -14.53 -32.31
C ALA A 979 34.79 -14.06 -33.51
N LEU A 980 35.32 -14.99 -34.32
CA LEU A 980 36.13 -14.67 -35.49
C LEU A 980 35.36 -13.87 -36.55
N PHE A 981 34.09 -14.21 -36.81
CA PHE A 981 33.24 -13.49 -37.76
C PHE A 981 33.02 -12.02 -37.35
N TYR A 982 32.68 -11.78 -36.08
CA TYR A 982 32.45 -10.41 -35.60
C TYR A 982 33.75 -9.62 -35.43
N GLN A 983 34.88 -10.26 -35.11
CA GLN A 983 36.21 -9.61 -35.15
C GLN A 983 36.53 -9.05 -36.54
N GLN A 984 36.26 -9.81 -37.60
CA GLN A 984 36.47 -9.35 -38.99
C GLN A 984 35.55 -8.18 -39.35
N LYS A 985 34.26 -8.23 -38.97
CA LYS A 985 33.33 -7.11 -39.17
C LYS A 985 33.73 -5.85 -38.40
N LEU A 986 34.16 -5.99 -37.14
CA LEU A 986 34.59 -4.88 -36.30
C LEU A 986 35.79 -4.14 -36.93
N ALA A 987 36.80 -4.87 -37.39
CA ALA A 987 37.97 -4.28 -38.06
C ALA A 987 37.59 -3.49 -39.33
N LEU A 988 36.62 -3.97 -40.11
CA LEU A 988 36.11 -3.26 -41.30
C LEU A 988 35.37 -1.95 -40.95
N LEU A 989 34.68 -1.89 -39.80
CA LEU A 989 34.01 -0.67 -39.33
C LEU A 989 35.01 0.33 -38.71
N GLN A 990 35.97 -0.16 -37.93
CA GLN A 990 37.04 0.66 -37.35
C GLN A 990 37.89 1.32 -38.45
N ALA A 991 38.25 0.58 -39.50
CA ALA A 991 38.94 1.13 -40.68
C ALA A 991 38.12 2.23 -41.39
N GLN A 992 36.80 2.03 -41.55
CA GLN A 992 35.88 3.04 -42.10
C GLN A 992 35.64 4.26 -41.18
N SER A 993 36.10 4.21 -39.92
CA SER A 993 35.99 5.33 -38.97
C SER A 993 37.28 6.14 -38.81
N SER A 994 38.37 5.67 -39.43
CA SER A 994 39.73 6.23 -39.30
C SER A 994 40.17 7.08 -40.51
N GLY A 995 39.24 7.37 -41.44
CA GLY A 995 39.45 8.18 -42.65
C GLY A 995 38.17 8.89 -43.08
#